data_AF-A0A1G2YR71-F1
#
_entry.id   AF-A0A1G2YR71-F1
#
_cell.length_a   1.000
_cell.length_b   1.000
_cell.length_c   1.000
_cell.angle_alpha   90.00
_cell.angle_beta   90.00
_cell.angle_gamma   90.00
#
_symmetry.space_group_name_H-M   'P 1'
#
loop_
_entity.id
_entity.type
_entity.pdbx_description
1 polymer ?
#
loop_
_entity_poly.entity_id
_entity_poly.type
_entity_poly.pdbx_seq_one_letter_code
_entity_poly.pdbx_strand_id
1 'polypeptide(L)'
;MSKHGFVIAIIALFVIGFNSMPASAATSVTKNGITWNFGSNYQVGQYINGDYWVLDSGSGVNVTSVSPAPSGSSNGSVINPAGGSSQGYDGRVDGYNSALRVSFPRTLTAGQSLVSTKSRSASANANDLTGAQVQPAHCYVDRAAVLTVVSSVPNANSFRPPFVGTAKPTFLSTSLNRSQLLKLPLSSKPAASYVTTVAGYFKEPWLDHKPGWTARMMHPFYNMPNYGRDIGIATSRAACLLLLDYTDAQLEPLLINFVQTGIDLYYTSLLSNNWYGDGGHANGRKWPILFAGIMLNNAAMKSPPGNFGEDDQTYYGTTASRNSGQSNVAYWGRNCSSSYTASCSGSGTKDCKPSGSNADGCQDYRNCCTSYTWVGYALAAQLMGAENIWNHGSFFDYVDRWMGYGNDPKVGSGDWVQPGETSTAFISSMWNQYRSSVGNTPAPTNRAPTANAGQDQTVSDTDGNGSQSVTLNGSGSSDSDGTISSYTWLENNTSIATGAAPSVNLTVGVHTITLRVTDNGGLTATDTVVITVTAPTPSDTIPPTLASIDASAVNKVKVLFSEALNATVAQTASNYSIDGLTISSAVYSSTDNSVMLTTSNQALCETHTLTVRNIKDSAGNIIPQTSERYTYDPGLIGYWNLSETAGTSASDCSGKKNDATLVNGPTWTGSGQLQFDGTNDALQVPTTGLTASAGTITVQAYVTSSQNVQYFFGHSVGAWSNRIQLYTSAGQLCVGMGGTHSSAINLDAISLNEWHNLALTWNGTNYTAYLDGRQIASGTYTGLTSLTTFADFGNDGCTSARNETISGKIDRCRLYNRALSASEIASLTQIDSPFAFAEIGNKEVDEGTVLTFNVEVTDQAVNVALVDNNLPSTPSFVNKVFTWTPDYNHSGTYECTFNALYGTIEDSETIIVTVKNVNRAPVLASIPAKSVTAGQALSFTASATDPDGDAVTYAASGLPSGASFSGNTFQWTPSSSQAGSYNVTITASDGQLTSSQTVAITVTAVTTPSPSVTVIIDNSTSSCSYTGWWGVSGGATPYGSNSLWGRGGAAYTWIFKPTVTGKYDVAMWWSQQENRPTSAPVTIANAAGSTRVYVNQLQNAGMWNSLGQYNFTAGSSYKITITAPDVTSTCADAVKFTLQ
;
A
#
# COMPACT_ATOMS: atom_id res chain seq x y z
N MET A 1 76.11 -14.22 -39.07
CA MET A 1 76.51 -13.17 -40.03
C MET A 1 75.25 -12.57 -40.67
N SER A 2 75.21 -11.24 -40.72
CA SER A 2 74.43 -10.30 -41.56
C SER A 2 72.90 -10.43 -41.77
N LYS A 3 72.15 -9.54 -41.10
CA LYS A 3 71.43 -8.36 -41.66
C LYS A 3 71.19 -8.31 -43.20
N HIS A 4 69.92 -8.29 -43.66
CA HIS A 4 69.08 -7.09 -43.94
C HIS A 4 67.89 -7.36 -44.91
N GLY A 5 66.69 -6.95 -44.49
CA GLY A 5 65.71 -6.20 -45.30
C GLY A 5 64.81 -6.94 -46.30
N PHE A 6 63.57 -7.25 -45.91
CA PHE A 6 62.42 -7.23 -46.82
C PHE A 6 61.18 -6.70 -46.11
N VAL A 7 60.56 -5.71 -46.74
CA VAL A 7 59.29 -5.06 -46.37
C VAL A 7 58.16 -6.08 -46.52
N ILE A 8 57.40 -6.35 -45.45
CA ILE A 8 56.13 -7.06 -45.53
C ILE A 8 55.00 -6.03 -45.41
N ALA A 9 54.33 -5.79 -46.53
CA ALA A 9 53.01 -5.17 -46.55
C ALA A 9 52.05 -6.07 -45.78
N ILE A 10 51.56 -5.60 -44.63
CA ILE A 10 50.46 -6.24 -43.91
C ILE A 10 49.20 -5.98 -44.72
N ILE A 11 48.79 -6.98 -45.52
CA ILE A 11 47.40 -7.12 -45.95
C ILE A 11 46.64 -7.54 -44.69
N ALA A 12 46.06 -6.57 -43.99
CA ALA A 12 45.10 -6.83 -42.94
C ALA A 12 43.82 -7.36 -43.60
N LEU A 13 43.63 -8.69 -43.58
CA LEU A 13 42.31 -9.27 -43.70
C LEU A 13 41.50 -8.78 -42.49
N PHE A 14 40.64 -7.78 -42.72
CA PHE A 14 39.59 -7.39 -41.78
C PHE A 14 38.61 -8.56 -41.63
N VAL A 15 38.90 -9.46 -40.69
CA VAL A 15 37.86 -10.26 -40.05
C VAL A 15 37.15 -9.29 -39.11
N ILE A 16 35.98 -8.79 -39.53
CA ILE A 16 35.09 -7.98 -38.69
C ILE A 16 34.59 -8.92 -37.58
N GLY A 17 35.34 -8.99 -36.47
CA GLY A 17 34.88 -9.62 -35.25
C GLY A 17 33.79 -8.74 -34.64
N PHE A 18 32.60 -9.32 -34.44
CA PHE A 18 31.52 -8.75 -33.64
C PHE A 18 31.93 -8.73 -32.16
N ASN A 19 32.82 -7.81 -31.80
CA ASN A 19 33.05 -7.45 -30.42
C ASN A 19 32.25 -6.18 -30.15
N SER A 20 31.25 -6.29 -29.26
CA SER A 20 30.60 -5.11 -28.68
C SER A 20 31.68 -4.16 -28.16
N MET A 21 31.62 -2.88 -28.52
CA MET A 21 32.53 -1.90 -27.92
C MET A 21 32.26 -1.83 -26.41
N PRO A 22 33.28 -1.96 -25.55
CA PRO A 22 33.12 -1.72 -24.12
C PRO A 22 32.66 -0.28 -23.88
N ALA A 23 31.95 -0.08 -22.80
CA ALA A 23 31.40 1.23 -22.48
C ALA A 23 32.52 2.28 -22.38
N SER A 24 32.37 3.39 -23.10
CA SER A 24 33.35 4.48 -23.12
C SER A 24 32.63 5.82 -23.11
N ALA A 25 33.28 6.85 -22.56
CA ALA A 25 32.74 8.20 -22.57
C ALA A 25 32.98 8.86 -23.93
N ALA A 26 31.93 9.40 -24.55
CA ALA A 26 32.02 10.10 -25.83
C ALA A 26 31.10 11.31 -25.90
N THR A 27 31.50 12.33 -26.66
CA THR A 27 30.70 13.50 -27.02
C THR A 27 29.92 13.33 -28.33
N SER A 28 30.16 12.26 -29.07
CA SER A 28 29.39 11.91 -30.26
C SER A 28 29.54 10.42 -30.60
N VAL A 29 28.57 9.88 -31.33
CA VAL A 29 28.66 8.54 -31.93
C VAL A 29 28.19 8.59 -33.38
N THR A 30 28.80 7.75 -34.24
CA THR A 30 28.51 7.75 -35.67
C THR A 30 28.18 6.34 -36.16
N LYS A 31 27.04 6.18 -36.84
CA LYS A 31 26.62 4.94 -37.48
C LYS A 31 25.99 5.25 -38.84
N ASN A 32 26.38 4.49 -39.88
CA ASN A 32 25.83 4.59 -41.24
C ASN A 32 25.91 6.01 -41.87
N GLY A 33 26.94 6.76 -41.51
CA GLY A 33 27.12 8.16 -41.95
C GLY A 33 26.20 9.16 -41.26
N ILE A 34 25.60 8.77 -40.13
CA ILE A 34 24.79 9.61 -39.25
C ILE A 34 25.54 9.78 -37.93
N THR A 35 25.78 11.03 -37.53
CA THR A 35 26.48 11.37 -36.29
C THR A 35 25.50 12.06 -35.34
N TRP A 36 25.35 11.54 -34.12
CA TRP A 36 24.66 12.22 -33.03
C TRP A 36 25.69 12.90 -32.14
N ASN A 37 25.58 14.21 -31.97
CA ASN A 37 26.43 15.00 -31.08
C ASN A 37 25.71 15.20 -29.75
N PHE A 38 26.44 15.05 -28.65
CA PHE A 38 25.93 15.21 -27.30
C PHE A 38 26.42 16.50 -26.66
N GLY A 39 25.66 17.02 -25.71
CA GLY A 39 26.01 18.24 -24.96
C GLY A 39 27.10 18.03 -23.91
N SER A 40 27.49 16.78 -23.65
CA SER A 40 28.48 16.39 -22.64
C SER A 40 29.06 15.01 -23.01
N ASN A 41 30.04 14.55 -22.24
CA ASN A 41 30.49 13.16 -22.32
C ASN A 41 29.44 12.24 -21.72
N TYR A 42 28.87 11.36 -22.54
CA TYR A 42 28.00 10.28 -22.08
C TYR A 42 28.69 8.94 -22.25
N GLN A 43 28.37 8.00 -21.35
CA GLN A 43 28.80 6.62 -21.52
C GLN A 43 27.99 5.98 -22.65
N VAL A 44 28.71 5.52 -23.68
CA VAL A 44 28.16 4.91 -24.89
C VAL A 44 28.76 3.54 -25.11
N GLY A 45 28.02 2.70 -25.84
CA GLY A 45 28.52 1.43 -26.34
C GLY A 45 27.67 0.92 -27.48
N GLN A 46 27.91 -0.32 -27.91
CA GLN A 46 27.19 -0.94 -29.01
C GLN A 46 26.50 -2.22 -28.56
N TYR A 47 25.32 -2.48 -29.13
CA TYR A 47 24.68 -3.79 -29.11
C TYR A 47 25.44 -4.76 -30.03
N ILE A 48 25.08 -6.05 -29.97
CA ILE A 48 25.74 -7.08 -30.77
C ILE A 48 25.55 -6.92 -32.28
N ASN A 49 24.53 -6.19 -32.75
CA ASN A 49 24.39 -5.84 -34.16
C ASN A 49 25.17 -4.57 -34.55
N GLY A 50 25.87 -3.95 -33.60
CA GLY A 50 26.67 -2.74 -33.78
C GLY A 50 25.87 -1.43 -33.78
N ASP A 51 24.59 -1.43 -33.39
CA ASP A 51 23.84 -0.19 -33.14
C ASP A 51 24.22 0.40 -31.78
N TYR A 52 24.11 1.71 -31.63
CA TYR A 52 24.58 2.40 -30.43
C TYR A 52 23.51 2.48 -29.34
N TRP A 53 23.97 2.35 -28.09
CA TRP A 53 23.27 2.81 -26.91
C TRP A 53 24.03 3.93 -26.20
N VAL A 54 23.30 4.74 -25.46
CA VAL A 54 23.82 5.81 -24.61
C VAL A 54 23.15 5.77 -23.24
N LEU A 55 23.94 5.82 -22.18
CA LEU A 55 23.46 5.71 -20.80
C LEU A 55 22.90 7.05 -20.32
N ASP A 56 21.66 7.01 -19.84
CA ASP A 56 21.03 8.07 -19.08
C ASP A 56 21.30 7.84 -17.59
N SER A 57 22.12 8.69 -16.97
CA SER A 57 22.45 8.62 -15.54
C SER A 57 21.43 9.33 -14.65
N GLY A 58 20.24 9.66 -15.17
CA GLY A 58 19.12 10.24 -14.41
C GLY A 58 18.76 11.68 -14.77
N SER A 59 19.54 12.35 -15.64
CA SER A 59 19.31 13.74 -16.09
C SER A 59 18.90 13.85 -17.55
N GLY A 60 18.77 12.72 -18.26
CA GLY A 60 18.55 12.65 -19.69
C GLY A 60 19.82 12.86 -20.52
N VAL A 61 19.79 12.33 -21.73
CA VAL A 61 20.85 12.47 -22.73
C VAL A 61 20.52 13.63 -23.65
N ASN A 62 21.27 14.72 -23.54
CA ASN A 62 21.10 15.89 -24.40
C ASN A 62 21.82 15.68 -25.74
N VAL A 63 21.04 15.38 -26.79
CA VAL A 63 21.50 15.34 -28.18
C VAL A 63 21.42 16.76 -28.74
N THR A 64 22.57 17.39 -28.97
CA THR A 64 22.65 18.80 -29.40
C THR A 64 22.40 18.97 -30.89
N SER A 65 22.83 18.00 -31.70
CA SER A 65 22.63 18.01 -33.14
C SER A 65 22.80 16.62 -33.75
N VAL A 66 22.28 16.45 -34.96
CA VAL A 66 22.50 15.27 -35.81
C VAL A 66 23.11 15.72 -37.13
N SER A 67 24.06 14.95 -37.66
CA SER A 67 24.65 15.14 -38.99
C SER A 67 24.33 13.93 -39.88
N PRO A 68 23.87 14.10 -41.13
CA PRO A 68 23.56 15.38 -41.77
C PRO A 68 22.39 16.10 -41.06
N ALA A 69 22.51 17.42 -40.95
CA ALA A 69 21.50 18.21 -40.27
C ALA A 69 20.14 18.11 -40.99
N PRO A 70 19.03 18.16 -40.25
CA PRO A 70 17.70 18.29 -40.82
C PRO A 70 17.64 19.54 -41.73
N SER A 71 17.40 19.36 -43.03
CA SER A 71 17.36 20.45 -44.02
C SER A 71 16.04 20.45 -44.76
N GLY A 72 15.27 21.54 -44.67
CA GLY A 72 13.90 21.57 -45.19
C GLY A 72 13.08 20.42 -44.59
N SER A 73 12.53 19.56 -45.44
CA SER A 73 11.82 18.34 -45.02
C SER A 73 12.66 17.05 -45.13
N SER A 74 13.99 17.11 -45.29
CA SER A 74 14.89 15.94 -45.40
C SER A 74 15.76 15.72 -44.15
N ASN A 75 16.40 14.56 -44.05
CA ASN A 75 17.25 14.11 -42.94
C ASN A 75 16.55 14.18 -41.57
N GLY A 76 15.29 13.77 -41.51
CA GLY A 76 14.51 13.79 -40.28
C GLY A 76 14.92 12.70 -39.29
N SER A 77 14.63 12.97 -38.02
CA SER A 77 14.76 12.03 -36.91
C SER A 77 13.41 11.88 -36.20
N VAL A 78 13.09 10.68 -35.72
CA VAL A 78 11.85 10.35 -35.02
C VAL A 78 12.19 9.54 -33.75
N ILE A 79 11.59 9.91 -32.62
CA ILE A 79 11.71 9.15 -31.36
C ILE A 79 10.62 8.09 -31.32
N ASN A 80 11.01 6.84 -31.04
CA ASN A 80 10.10 5.70 -30.88
C ASN A 80 8.98 5.69 -31.95
N PRO A 81 9.32 5.56 -33.25
CA PRO A 81 8.33 5.64 -34.32
C PRO A 81 7.11 4.77 -34.04
N ALA A 82 5.92 5.36 -34.19
CA ALA A 82 4.66 4.65 -34.04
C ALA A 82 4.30 3.91 -35.35
N GLY A 83 3.46 2.90 -35.25
CA GLY A 83 2.86 2.26 -36.42
C GLY A 83 1.78 3.15 -37.04
N GLY A 84 1.62 3.07 -38.36
CA GLY A 84 0.52 3.76 -39.07
C GLY A 84 0.98 4.48 -40.35
N SER A 85 0.10 5.30 -40.93
CA SER A 85 0.34 5.93 -42.24
C SER A 85 1.30 7.12 -42.21
N SER A 86 1.73 7.59 -41.03
CA SER A 86 2.46 8.85 -40.85
C SER A 86 3.94 8.65 -40.48
N GLN A 87 4.82 9.54 -40.95
CA GLN A 87 6.28 9.47 -40.70
C GLN A 87 6.95 10.86 -40.69
N GLY A 88 8.12 10.99 -40.05
CA GLY A 88 8.82 12.28 -39.85
C GLY A 88 10.22 12.39 -40.48
N TYR A 89 10.61 11.48 -41.37
CA TYR A 89 11.97 11.37 -41.92
C TYR A 89 12.21 12.22 -43.17
N ASP A 90 11.34 12.11 -44.18
CA ASP A 90 11.48 12.88 -45.43
C ASP A 90 10.13 13.35 -45.98
N GLY A 91 10.01 14.64 -46.30
CA GLY A 91 8.78 15.25 -46.80
C GLY A 91 8.34 14.83 -48.19
N ARG A 92 9.20 14.12 -48.93
CA ARG A 92 8.85 13.54 -50.23
C ARG A 92 8.17 12.18 -50.10
N VAL A 93 8.22 11.56 -48.91
CA VAL A 93 7.57 10.28 -48.61
C VAL A 93 6.11 10.53 -48.20
N ASP A 94 5.19 9.77 -48.79
CA ASP A 94 3.77 9.83 -48.46
C ASP A 94 3.50 9.65 -46.97
N GLY A 95 2.57 10.45 -46.44
CA GLY A 95 2.26 10.48 -45.02
C GLY A 95 3.27 11.26 -44.18
N TYR A 96 4.07 12.14 -44.78
CA TYR A 96 4.93 13.02 -43.99
C TYR A 96 4.14 13.89 -43.01
N ASN A 97 4.54 13.85 -41.75
CA ASN A 97 4.03 14.71 -40.69
C ASN A 97 5.20 15.38 -39.97
N SER A 98 5.33 16.70 -40.16
CA SER A 98 6.39 17.49 -39.54
C SER A 98 6.34 17.50 -38.01
N ALA A 99 5.20 17.22 -37.38
CA ALA A 99 5.08 17.15 -35.93
C ALA A 99 5.77 15.91 -35.32
N LEU A 100 5.99 14.86 -36.12
CA LEU A 100 6.71 13.66 -35.68
C LEU A 100 8.23 13.83 -35.75
N ARG A 101 8.71 14.90 -36.41
CA ARG A 101 10.14 15.16 -36.61
C ARG A 101 10.72 15.83 -35.35
N VAL A 102 11.84 15.28 -34.88
CA VAL A 102 12.58 15.81 -33.74
C VAL A 102 13.34 17.07 -34.16
N SER A 103 13.21 18.12 -33.34
CA SER A 103 14.05 19.32 -33.39
C SER A 103 15.16 19.21 -32.36
N PHE A 104 16.37 19.65 -32.70
CA PHE A 104 17.54 19.63 -31.82
C PHE A 104 17.92 21.05 -31.38
N PRO A 105 18.43 21.26 -30.15
CA PRO A 105 18.80 20.23 -29.16
C PRO A 105 17.60 19.51 -28.56
N ARG A 106 17.77 18.23 -28.22
CA ARG A 106 16.72 17.39 -27.62
C ARG A 106 17.31 16.53 -26.50
N THR A 107 16.72 16.65 -25.32
CA THR A 107 16.96 15.70 -24.23
C THR A 107 16.11 14.46 -24.43
N LEU A 108 16.77 13.30 -24.44
CA LEU A 108 16.17 11.98 -24.53
C LEU A 108 16.30 11.26 -23.18
N THR A 109 15.31 10.48 -22.78
CA THR A 109 15.34 9.70 -21.54
C THR A 109 15.44 8.21 -21.82
N ALA A 110 15.86 7.42 -20.82
CA ALA A 110 15.89 5.96 -20.91
C ALA A 110 14.58 5.38 -21.48
N GLY A 111 14.71 4.39 -22.38
CA GLY A 111 13.59 3.77 -23.11
C GLY A 111 13.23 4.46 -24.43
N GLN A 112 13.91 5.56 -24.79
CA GLN A 112 13.73 6.23 -26.09
C GLN A 112 14.77 5.76 -27.11
N SER A 113 14.29 5.35 -28.28
CA SER A 113 15.10 5.12 -29.48
C SER A 113 14.94 6.28 -30.44
N LEU A 114 16.04 6.96 -30.77
CA LEU A 114 16.09 8.01 -31.78
C LEU A 114 16.50 7.40 -33.11
N VAL A 115 15.55 7.28 -34.03
CA VAL A 115 15.81 6.85 -35.41
C VAL A 115 16.11 8.07 -36.25
N SER A 116 17.28 8.11 -36.88
CA SER A 116 17.71 9.23 -37.73
C SER A 116 17.99 8.73 -39.13
N THR A 117 17.78 9.59 -40.12
CA THR A 117 17.92 9.23 -41.54
C THR A 117 18.87 10.16 -42.28
N LYS A 118 19.53 9.60 -43.29
CA LYS A 118 20.20 10.36 -44.34
C LYS A 118 19.34 10.25 -45.59
N SER A 119 18.79 11.37 -46.04
CA SER A 119 17.96 11.45 -47.24
C SER A 119 18.81 11.43 -48.50
N ARG A 120 18.25 10.84 -49.56
CA ARG A 120 18.86 10.76 -50.90
C ARG A 120 18.52 11.99 -51.75
N SER A 121 19.46 12.47 -52.55
CA SER A 121 19.17 13.36 -53.68
C SER A 121 18.54 12.52 -54.81
N ALA A 122 17.25 12.71 -55.07
CA ALA A 122 16.50 11.87 -56.00
C ALA A 122 16.92 12.19 -57.45
N SER A 123 17.88 11.47 -58.03
CA SER A 123 18.39 11.84 -59.37
C SER A 123 18.76 10.71 -60.34
N ALA A 124 18.55 9.41 -60.06
CA ALA A 124 18.71 8.36 -61.09
C ALA A 124 18.07 7.01 -60.71
N ASN A 125 17.72 6.22 -61.73
CA ASN A 125 17.53 4.77 -61.60
C ASN A 125 18.78 4.14 -60.96
N ALA A 126 18.59 3.24 -59.99
CA ALA A 126 19.69 2.51 -59.38
C ALA A 126 19.23 1.12 -58.97
N ASN A 127 20.14 0.15 -58.90
CA ASN A 127 19.80 -1.19 -58.48
C ASN A 127 19.80 -1.27 -56.94
N ASP A 128 18.82 -1.95 -56.37
CA ASP A 128 18.81 -2.27 -54.94
C ASP A 128 19.80 -3.39 -54.61
N LEU A 129 19.78 -3.80 -53.35
CA LEU A 129 20.66 -4.82 -52.78
C LEU A 129 20.57 -6.19 -53.45
N THR A 130 19.43 -6.50 -54.07
CA THR A 130 19.22 -7.76 -54.78
C THR A 130 19.58 -7.67 -56.27
N GLY A 131 19.92 -6.46 -56.75
CA GLY A 131 20.20 -6.16 -58.15
C GLY A 131 18.99 -5.65 -58.92
N ALA A 132 17.84 -5.47 -58.29
CA ALA A 132 16.61 -5.04 -58.94
C ALA A 132 16.59 -3.53 -59.20
N GLN A 133 16.15 -3.10 -60.38
CA GLN A 133 16.09 -1.67 -60.72
C GLN A 133 15.02 -0.95 -59.88
N VAL A 134 15.45 0.08 -59.16
CA VAL A 134 14.63 1.02 -58.40
C VAL A 134 14.43 2.30 -59.21
N GLN A 135 13.16 2.68 -59.39
CA GLN A 135 12.78 3.92 -60.07
C GLN A 135 13.05 5.15 -59.19
N PRO A 136 13.30 6.32 -59.79
CA PRO A 136 13.25 7.60 -59.08
C PRO A 136 11.93 7.75 -58.32
N ALA A 137 11.95 8.44 -57.17
CA ALA A 137 10.80 8.62 -56.28
C ALA A 137 10.31 7.38 -55.49
N HIS A 138 11.00 6.23 -55.59
CA HIS A 138 10.64 5.05 -54.78
C HIS A 138 11.48 4.85 -53.51
N CYS A 139 12.63 5.52 -53.36
CA CYS A 139 13.40 5.55 -52.10
C CYS A 139 13.96 6.96 -51.89
N TYR A 140 13.51 7.64 -50.84
CA TYR A 140 14.01 8.97 -50.47
C TYR A 140 15.01 8.94 -49.32
N VAL A 141 15.24 7.77 -48.71
CA VAL A 141 16.18 7.54 -47.61
C VAL A 141 17.34 6.68 -48.12
N ASP A 142 18.59 7.14 -47.95
CA ASP A 142 19.80 6.38 -48.29
C ASP A 142 20.15 5.38 -47.18
N ARG A 143 20.17 5.86 -45.93
CA ARG A 143 20.63 5.14 -44.73
C ARG A 143 19.77 5.53 -43.53
N ALA A 144 19.63 4.62 -42.58
CA ALA A 144 19.03 4.88 -41.27
C ALA A 144 19.93 4.34 -40.17
N ALA A 145 19.84 4.94 -38.98
CA ALA A 145 20.55 4.47 -37.80
C ALA A 145 19.72 4.73 -36.54
N VAL A 146 19.90 3.88 -35.53
CA VAL A 146 19.18 3.94 -34.25
C VAL A 146 20.17 4.21 -33.13
N LEU A 147 19.87 5.23 -32.32
CA LEU A 147 20.49 5.47 -31.03
C LEU A 147 19.48 5.12 -29.92
N THR A 148 19.80 4.20 -29.03
CA THR A 148 18.89 3.81 -27.93
C THR A 148 19.39 4.37 -26.59
N VAL A 149 18.53 5.08 -25.88
CA VAL A 149 18.83 5.58 -24.54
C VAL A 149 18.45 4.53 -23.51
N VAL A 150 19.40 4.17 -22.65
CA VAL A 150 19.27 3.08 -21.67
C VAL A 150 19.47 3.60 -20.26
N SER A 151 18.79 2.99 -19.27
CA SER A 151 18.94 3.32 -17.85
C SER A 151 20.10 2.59 -17.18
N SER A 152 20.65 1.57 -17.85
CA SER A 152 21.79 0.78 -17.38
C SER A 152 22.58 0.25 -18.57
N VAL A 153 23.86 -0.03 -18.35
CA VAL A 153 24.74 -0.60 -19.38
C VAL A 153 24.21 -1.97 -19.82
N PRO A 154 23.88 -2.18 -21.11
CA PRO A 154 23.43 -3.48 -21.61
C PRO A 154 24.57 -4.51 -21.60
N ASN A 155 24.23 -5.80 -21.50
CA ASN A 155 25.21 -6.87 -21.69
C ASN A 155 25.84 -6.79 -23.08
N ALA A 156 27.13 -7.11 -23.18
CA ALA A 156 27.89 -7.14 -24.43
C ALA A 156 27.19 -7.93 -25.55
N ASN A 157 26.50 -9.01 -25.19
CA ASN A 157 25.84 -9.92 -26.12
C ASN A 157 24.35 -9.58 -26.36
N SER A 158 23.90 -8.39 -25.96
CA SER A 158 22.50 -7.99 -26.10
C SER A 158 22.18 -7.58 -27.54
N PHE A 159 21.06 -8.07 -28.05
CA PHE A 159 20.39 -7.48 -29.20
C PHE A 159 19.90 -6.07 -28.87
N ARG A 160 19.81 -5.21 -29.89
CA ARG A 160 19.18 -3.91 -29.74
C ARG A 160 17.67 -4.12 -29.47
N PRO A 161 17.08 -3.46 -28.47
CA PRO A 161 15.63 -3.39 -28.31
C PRO A 161 14.96 -2.81 -29.57
N PRO A 162 13.70 -3.14 -29.88
CA PRO A 162 13.00 -2.61 -31.05
C PRO A 162 13.00 -1.08 -31.07
N PHE A 163 13.27 -0.48 -32.23
CA PHE A 163 13.37 0.99 -32.33
C PHE A 163 11.99 1.68 -32.32
N VAL A 164 10.93 0.93 -32.62
CA VAL A 164 9.54 1.39 -32.65
C VAL A 164 8.88 1.30 -31.28
N GLY A 165 7.83 2.09 -31.06
CA GLY A 165 6.97 2.00 -29.88
C GLY A 165 7.71 2.17 -28.54
N THR A 166 7.02 1.86 -27.44
CA THR A 166 7.54 2.01 -26.08
C THR A 166 8.08 0.72 -25.48
N ALA A 167 7.71 -0.44 -26.02
CA ALA A 167 8.26 -1.73 -25.59
C ALA A 167 9.74 -1.80 -25.93
N LYS A 168 10.59 -2.13 -24.95
CA LYS A 168 12.04 -2.26 -25.10
C LYS A 168 12.56 -3.56 -24.45
N PRO A 169 12.08 -4.74 -24.89
CA PRO A 169 12.62 -6.02 -24.41
C PRO A 169 14.12 -6.14 -24.65
N THR A 170 14.78 -6.95 -23.83
CA THR A 170 16.19 -7.31 -24.02
C THR A 170 16.29 -8.79 -24.35
N PHE A 171 17.04 -9.11 -25.41
CA PHE A 171 17.36 -10.48 -25.82
C PHE A 171 18.88 -10.64 -25.87
N LEU A 172 19.39 -11.83 -25.58
CA LEU A 172 20.83 -12.13 -25.61
C LEU A 172 21.13 -13.10 -26.75
N SER A 173 22.23 -12.88 -27.47
CA SER A 173 22.69 -13.81 -28.51
C SER A 173 23.15 -15.15 -27.96
N THR A 174 23.54 -15.21 -26.69
CA THR A 174 23.89 -16.45 -25.98
C THR A 174 22.68 -17.36 -25.77
N SER A 175 21.47 -16.81 -25.83
CA SER A 175 20.21 -17.55 -25.71
C SER A 175 19.70 -18.11 -27.04
N LEU A 176 20.39 -17.85 -28.16
CA LEU A 176 19.95 -18.37 -29.46
C LEU A 176 20.09 -19.89 -29.51
N ASN A 177 19.00 -20.56 -29.89
CA ASN A 177 18.93 -21.99 -30.11
C ASN A 177 19.65 -22.40 -31.40
N ARG A 178 20.99 -22.35 -31.37
CA ARG A 178 21.85 -22.70 -32.51
C ARG A 178 21.73 -24.15 -32.97
N SER A 179 21.12 -25.04 -32.16
CA SER A 179 20.80 -26.41 -32.57
C SER A 179 19.82 -26.49 -33.75
N GLN A 180 19.04 -25.42 -33.98
CA GLN A 180 18.11 -25.30 -35.11
C GLN A 180 18.82 -24.97 -36.43
N LEU A 181 20.12 -24.66 -36.40
CA LEU A 181 20.94 -24.43 -37.59
C LEU A 181 21.50 -25.77 -38.07
N LEU A 182 20.79 -26.40 -39.00
CA LEU A 182 20.96 -27.81 -39.38
C LEU A 182 22.30 -28.18 -40.05
N LYS A 183 23.12 -27.19 -40.43
CA LYS A 183 24.43 -27.38 -41.09
C LYS A 183 24.37 -28.37 -42.27
N LEU A 184 23.45 -28.14 -43.18
CA LEU A 184 23.15 -29.00 -44.32
C LEU A 184 24.20 -28.86 -45.44
N PRO A 185 24.82 -29.96 -45.92
CA PRO A 185 25.83 -29.91 -46.98
C PRO A 185 25.22 -29.85 -48.38
N LEU A 186 25.40 -28.74 -49.12
CA LEU A 186 24.88 -28.58 -50.48
C LEU A 186 25.98 -28.73 -51.54
N SER A 187 25.71 -29.57 -52.56
CA SER A 187 26.68 -29.95 -53.62
C SER A 187 27.35 -28.77 -54.34
N SER A 188 26.63 -27.65 -54.49
CA SER A 188 27.17 -26.37 -54.98
C SER A 188 26.62 -25.22 -54.15
N LYS A 189 27.10 -25.07 -52.91
CA LYS A 189 26.73 -23.94 -52.04
C LYS A 189 27.44 -22.64 -52.44
N PRO A 190 26.81 -21.46 -52.24
CA PRO A 190 27.44 -20.17 -52.51
C PRO A 190 28.75 -19.97 -51.75
N ALA A 191 29.65 -19.12 -52.27
CA ALA A 191 30.86 -18.74 -51.56
C ALA A 191 30.54 -17.99 -50.25
N ALA A 192 31.41 -18.09 -49.24
CA ALA A 192 31.22 -17.41 -47.96
C ALA A 192 31.07 -15.87 -48.09
N SER A 193 31.69 -15.25 -49.10
CA SER A 193 31.52 -13.83 -49.43
C SER A 193 30.07 -13.46 -49.79
N TYR A 194 29.30 -14.42 -50.32
CA TYR A 194 27.89 -14.24 -50.59
C TYR A 194 27.06 -14.23 -49.29
N VAL A 195 27.41 -15.06 -48.30
CA VAL A 195 26.81 -15.00 -46.95
C VAL A 195 27.02 -13.61 -46.34
N THR A 196 28.23 -13.06 -46.45
CA THR A 196 28.53 -11.69 -46.00
C THR A 196 27.73 -10.64 -46.76
N THR A 197 27.51 -10.83 -48.06
CA THR A 197 26.69 -9.93 -48.88
C THR A 197 25.24 -9.92 -48.38
N VAL A 198 24.65 -11.10 -48.15
CA VAL A 198 23.28 -11.23 -47.63
C VAL A 198 23.17 -10.70 -46.20
N ALA A 199 24.16 -10.95 -45.34
CA ALA A 199 24.22 -10.38 -43.99
C ALA A 199 24.19 -8.84 -44.01
N GLY A 200 24.78 -8.25 -45.06
CA GLY A 200 24.80 -6.81 -45.30
C GLY A 200 23.45 -6.20 -45.63
N TYR A 201 22.42 -7.00 -45.98
CA TYR A 201 21.05 -6.54 -46.18
C TYR A 201 20.29 -6.34 -44.87
N PHE A 202 20.81 -6.81 -43.75
CA PHE A 202 20.11 -6.80 -42.46
C PHE A 202 20.89 -6.00 -41.40
N LYS A 203 22.02 -5.39 -41.79
CA LYS A 203 22.97 -4.76 -40.85
C LYS A 203 22.51 -3.40 -40.33
N GLU A 204 21.58 -2.74 -41.02
CA GLU A 204 20.95 -1.49 -40.59
C GLU A 204 19.44 -1.69 -40.33
N PRO A 205 18.78 -0.77 -39.63
CA PRO A 205 17.35 -0.84 -39.36
C PRO A 205 16.50 -0.83 -40.64
N TRP A 206 15.51 -1.72 -40.70
CA TRP A 206 14.47 -1.70 -41.74
C TRP A 206 13.31 -0.80 -41.31
N LEU A 207 13.13 0.33 -41.99
CA LEU A 207 12.06 1.28 -41.69
C LEU A 207 10.73 0.81 -42.31
N ASP A 208 10.06 -0.12 -41.62
CA ASP A 208 8.86 -0.81 -42.14
C ASP A 208 7.60 -0.61 -41.27
N HIS A 209 7.59 0.44 -40.43
CA HIS A 209 6.50 0.77 -39.50
C HIS A 209 5.29 1.45 -40.15
N LYS A 210 5.37 1.72 -41.45
CA LYS A 210 4.28 2.26 -42.25
C LYS A 210 3.69 1.18 -43.15
N PRO A 211 2.36 1.07 -43.27
CA PRO A 211 1.74 0.06 -44.11
C PRO A 211 1.53 0.49 -45.56
N GLY A 212 1.26 -0.51 -46.41
CA GLY A 212 0.90 -0.35 -47.80
C GLY A 212 2.08 -0.11 -48.74
N TRP A 213 1.82 -0.10 -50.05
CA TRP A 213 2.86 -0.04 -51.08
C TRP A 213 3.75 1.21 -51.02
N THR A 214 3.27 2.32 -50.46
CA THR A 214 4.00 3.58 -50.31
C THR A 214 5.04 3.54 -49.19
N ALA A 215 5.06 2.51 -48.35
CA ALA A 215 6.11 2.30 -47.34
C ALA A 215 7.51 2.23 -47.96
N ARG A 216 7.62 1.69 -49.19
CA ARG A 216 8.89 1.61 -49.93
C ARG A 216 9.67 2.92 -50.02
N MET A 217 8.96 4.05 -50.06
CA MET A 217 9.53 5.39 -50.17
C MET A 217 10.47 5.74 -49.02
N MET A 218 10.30 5.14 -47.84
CA MET A 218 11.20 5.34 -46.68
C MET A 218 12.20 4.20 -46.46
N HIS A 219 12.18 3.14 -47.27
CA HIS A 219 13.14 2.05 -47.13
C HIS A 219 14.56 2.60 -47.33
N PRO A 220 15.50 2.36 -46.40
CA PRO A 220 16.89 2.79 -46.57
C PRO A 220 17.53 2.08 -47.77
N PHE A 221 17.77 2.82 -48.85
CA PHE A 221 18.15 2.28 -50.17
C PHE A 221 19.32 1.28 -50.14
N TYR A 222 20.32 1.53 -49.29
CA TYR A 222 21.52 0.70 -49.22
C TYR A 222 21.50 -0.38 -48.14
N ASN A 223 20.37 -0.60 -47.47
CA ASN A 223 20.25 -1.67 -46.48
C ASN A 223 18.90 -2.40 -46.49
N MET A 224 17.82 -1.80 -46.97
CA MET A 224 16.54 -2.47 -47.10
C MET A 224 16.17 -2.54 -48.59
N PRO A 225 15.87 -3.73 -49.15
CA PRO A 225 15.38 -3.83 -50.52
C PRO A 225 14.10 -3.00 -50.70
N ASN A 226 13.90 -2.47 -51.90
CA ASN A 226 12.89 -1.43 -52.11
C ASN A 226 11.46 -1.98 -52.24
N TYR A 227 11.30 -3.23 -52.69
CA TYR A 227 9.98 -3.77 -53.01
C TYR A 227 9.79 -5.15 -52.37
N GLY A 228 8.55 -5.51 -52.03
CA GLY A 228 8.26 -6.70 -51.23
C GLY A 228 8.79 -8.00 -51.83
N ARG A 229 8.82 -8.13 -53.15
CA ARG A 229 9.53 -9.22 -53.85
C ARG A 229 11.01 -9.25 -53.51
N ASP A 230 11.70 -8.13 -53.58
CA ASP A 230 13.16 -8.05 -53.36
C ASP A 230 13.50 -8.29 -51.88
N ILE A 231 12.62 -7.82 -50.98
CA ILE A 231 12.66 -8.17 -49.56
C ILE A 231 12.43 -9.67 -49.37
N GLY A 232 11.49 -10.22 -50.14
CA GLY A 232 11.22 -11.64 -50.29
C GLY A 232 12.49 -12.43 -50.60
N ILE A 233 13.16 -12.04 -51.68
CA ILE A 233 14.43 -12.62 -52.14
C ILE A 233 15.49 -12.57 -51.04
N ALA A 234 15.69 -11.39 -50.42
CA ALA A 234 16.73 -11.20 -49.41
C ALA A 234 16.55 -12.09 -48.18
N THR A 235 15.32 -12.17 -47.66
CA THR A 235 14.99 -12.95 -46.46
C THR A 235 14.92 -14.45 -46.75
N SER A 236 14.49 -14.84 -47.95
CA SER A 236 14.48 -16.23 -48.43
C SER A 236 15.90 -16.77 -48.60
N ARG A 237 16.81 -15.95 -49.14
CA ARG A 237 18.25 -16.24 -49.18
C ARG A 237 18.84 -16.41 -47.78
N ALA A 238 18.54 -15.49 -46.87
CA ALA A 238 19.03 -15.57 -45.49
C ALA A 238 18.57 -16.86 -44.80
N ALA A 239 17.28 -17.20 -44.93
CA ALA A 239 16.68 -18.42 -44.39
C ALA A 239 17.43 -19.68 -44.81
N CYS A 240 17.64 -19.86 -46.12
CA CYS A 240 18.32 -21.04 -46.64
C CYS A 240 19.82 -21.06 -46.30
N LEU A 241 20.52 -19.93 -46.40
CA LEU A 241 21.95 -19.85 -46.10
C LEU A 241 22.27 -20.21 -44.64
N LEU A 242 21.41 -19.81 -43.70
CA LEU A 242 21.57 -20.12 -42.27
C LEU A 242 21.45 -21.62 -41.95
N LEU A 243 20.84 -22.40 -42.84
CA LEU A 243 20.71 -23.85 -42.69
C LEU A 243 21.86 -24.63 -43.33
N LEU A 244 22.72 -24.00 -44.14
CA LEU A 244 23.83 -24.69 -44.79
C LEU A 244 25.05 -24.84 -43.87
N ASP A 245 25.92 -25.79 -44.21
CA ASP A 245 27.14 -26.20 -43.50
C ASP A 245 28.29 -25.16 -43.57
N TYR A 246 28.01 -23.88 -43.37
CA TYR A 246 29.04 -22.86 -43.14
C TYR A 246 29.56 -22.91 -41.70
N THR A 247 30.79 -22.42 -41.48
CA THR A 247 31.32 -22.31 -40.11
C THR A 247 30.50 -21.30 -39.30
N ASP A 248 30.47 -21.44 -37.98
CA ASP A 248 29.72 -20.51 -37.12
C ASP A 248 30.19 -19.06 -37.32
N ALA A 249 31.49 -18.84 -37.43
CA ALA A 249 32.05 -17.51 -37.70
C ALA A 249 31.57 -16.90 -39.04
N GLN A 250 31.29 -17.73 -40.05
CA GLN A 250 30.75 -17.27 -41.34
C GLN A 250 29.26 -16.91 -41.26
N LEU A 251 28.49 -17.63 -40.43
CA LEU A 251 27.04 -17.41 -40.27
C LEU A 251 26.69 -16.34 -39.26
N GLU A 252 27.49 -16.16 -38.21
CA GLU A 252 27.17 -15.30 -37.07
C GLU A 252 26.71 -13.88 -37.48
N PRO A 253 27.37 -13.19 -38.44
CA PRO A 253 26.90 -11.88 -38.89
C PRO A 253 25.49 -11.91 -39.49
N LEU A 254 25.19 -12.93 -40.30
CA LEU A 254 23.88 -13.12 -40.91
C LEU A 254 22.85 -13.47 -39.85
N LEU A 255 23.18 -14.38 -38.93
CA LEU A 255 22.29 -14.83 -37.87
C LEU A 255 21.87 -13.67 -36.96
N ILE A 256 22.84 -12.90 -36.45
CA ILE A 256 22.58 -11.78 -35.56
C ILE A 256 21.72 -10.72 -36.25
N ASN A 257 22.10 -10.30 -37.45
CA ASN A 257 21.38 -9.25 -38.17
C ASN A 257 19.96 -9.70 -38.58
N PHE A 258 19.79 -10.97 -38.97
CA PHE A 258 18.50 -11.52 -39.36
C PHE A 258 17.55 -11.66 -38.17
N VAL A 259 18.04 -12.14 -37.02
CA VAL A 259 17.26 -12.18 -35.78
C VAL A 259 16.90 -10.78 -35.30
N GLN A 260 17.83 -9.83 -35.35
CA GLN A 260 17.55 -8.43 -35.01
C GLN A 260 16.44 -7.83 -35.88
N THR A 261 16.45 -8.13 -37.17
CA THR A 261 15.39 -7.70 -38.11
C THR A 261 14.05 -8.33 -37.74
N GLY A 262 14.03 -9.62 -37.38
CA GLY A 262 12.83 -10.30 -36.89
C GLY A 262 12.26 -9.68 -35.60
N ILE A 263 13.12 -9.25 -34.66
CA ILE A 263 12.71 -8.52 -33.45
C ILE A 263 12.01 -7.21 -33.85
N ASP A 264 12.63 -6.39 -34.70
CA ASP A 264 12.04 -5.10 -35.11
C ASP A 264 10.71 -5.29 -35.85
N LEU A 265 10.62 -6.27 -36.76
CA LEU A 265 9.39 -6.58 -37.49
C LEU A 265 8.29 -7.09 -36.57
N TYR A 266 8.59 -7.96 -35.59
CA TYR A 266 7.59 -8.41 -34.63
C TYR A 266 6.99 -7.23 -33.85
N TYR A 267 7.82 -6.37 -33.28
CA TYR A 267 7.32 -5.20 -32.55
C TYR A 267 6.64 -4.17 -33.44
N THR A 268 7.00 -4.12 -34.73
CA THR A 268 6.26 -3.34 -35.72
C THR A 268 4.85 -3.89 -35.96
N SER A 269 4.70 -5.23 -36.02
CA SER A 269 3.39 -5.90 -36.16
C SER A 269 2.44 -5.61 -34.99
N LEU A 270 2.99 -5.38 -33.79
CA LEU A 270 2.19 -5.01 -32.61
C LEU A 270 1.63 -3.59 -32.69
N LEU A 271 2.27 -2.69 -33.44
CA LEU A 271 1.91 -1.28 -33.52
C LEU A 271 0.97 -0.98 -34.69
N SER A 272 0.89 -1.85 -35.69
CA SER A 272 -0.01 -1.70 -36.82
C SER A 272 -0.39 -3.05 -37.43
N ASN A 273 -1.66 -3.28 -37.71
CA ASN A 273 -2.18 -4.53 -38.29
C ASN A 273 -1.84 -4.70 -39.78
N ASN A 274 -0.56 -4.74 -40.18
CA ASN A 274 -0.22 -4.55 -41.58
C ASN A 274 0.98 -5.35 -42.08
N TRP A 275 0.72 -6.31 -42.98
CA TRP A 275 1.39 -6.53 -44.28
C TRP A 275 0.42 -7.36 -45.15
N TYR A 276 -0.82 -6.86 -45.29
CA TYR A 276 -1.88 -7.57 -46.01
C TYR A 276 -1.51 -7.86 -47.47
N GLY A 277 -2.21 -8.80 -48.09
CA GLY A 277 -2.03 -9.18 -49.49
C GLY A 277 -2.33 -8.05 -50.49
N ASP A 278 -1.45 -7.05 -50.63
CA ASP A 278 -1.52 -5.94 -51.62
C ASP A 278 -0.70 -6.26 -52.88
N GLY A 279 -0.80 -7.53 -53.31
CA GLY A 279 0.16 -8.12 -54.24
C GLY A 279 1.55 -8.32 -53.61
N GLY A 280 2.56 -8.50 -54.47
CA GLY A 280 4.00 -8.61 -54.15
C GLY A 280 4.65 -7.56 -53.23
N HIS A 281 3.96 -6.51 -52.79
CA HIS A 281 4.55 -5.44 -51.94
C HIS A 281 4.76 -5.84 -50.48
N ALA A 282 3.91 -6.70 -49.95
CA ALA A 282 3.86 -7.02 -48.51
C ALA A 282 4.59 -8.32 -48.14
N ASN A 283 5.34 -8.89 -49.09
CA ASN A 283 6.01 -10.17 -48.94
C ASN A 283 7.32 -10.05 -48.14
N GLY A 284 7.71 -11.12 -47.47
CA GLY A 284 9.00 -11.32 -46.84
C GLY A 284 9.15 -10.83 -45.41
N ARG A 285 8.03 -10.69 -44.67
CA ARG A 285 8.06 -10.25 -43.25
C ARG A 285 7.76 -11.37 -42.26
N LYS A 286 6.93 -12.35 -42.66
CA LYS A 286 6.50 -13.41 -41.74
C LYS A 286 7.69 -14.27 -41.29
N TRP A 287 8.47 -14.78 -42.24
CA TRP A 287 9.57 -15.70 -41.91
C TRP A 287 10.64 -15.11 -40.97
N PRO A 288 11.18 -13.88 -41.18
CA PRO A 288 12.12 -13.28 -40.21
C PRO A 288 11.59 -13.24 -38.77
N ILE A 289 10.29 -12.97 -38.58
CA ILE A 289 9.65 -12.96 -37.26
C ILE A 289 9.61 -14.37 -36.66
N LEU A 290 9.08 -15.34 -37.42
CA LEU A 290 8.99 -16.73 -36.97
C LEU A 290 10.37 -17.32 -36.69
N PHE A 291 11.36 -17.05 -37.55
CA PHE A 291 12.74 -17.47 -37.37
C PHE A 291 13.34 -16.89 -36.09
N ALA A 292 13.17 -15.59 -35.82
CA ALA A 292 13.59 -14.99 -34.56
C ALA A 292 12.89 -15.66 -33.36
N GLY A 293 11.59 -15.95 -33.46
CA GLY A 293 10.83 -16.68 -32.44
C GLY A 293 11.33 -18.09 -32.18
N ILE A 294 11.72 -18.83 -33.22
CA ILE A 294 12.34 -20.16 -33.11
C ILE A 294 13.70 -20.06 -32.43
N MET A 295 14.56 -19.16 -32.91
CA MET A 295 15.92 -19.01 -32.38
C MET A 295 15.93 -18.50 -30.94
N LEU A 296 15.04 -17.59 -30.55
CA LEU A 296 14.93 -17.05 -29.19
C LEU A 296 14.02 -17.89 -28.28
N ASN A 297 13.42 -18.96 -28.81
CA ASN A 297 12.35 -19.73 -28.16
C ASN A 297 11.20 -18.86 -27.61
N ASN A 298 10.80 -17.82 -28.35
CA ASN A 298 9.78 -16.87 -27.95
C ASN A 298 8.41 -17.25 -28.53
N ALA A 299 7.47 -17.66 -27.68
CA ALA A 299 6.14 -18.12 -28.11
C ALA A 299 5.34 -17.03 -28.86
N ALA A 300 5.44 -15.77 -28.42
CA ALA A 300 4.68 -14.67 -29.03
C ALA A 300 5.17 -14.35 -30.46
N MET A 301 6.48 -14.41 -30.69
CA MET A 301 7.07 -14.27 -32.04
C MET A 301 6.79 -15.49 -32.94
N LYS A 302 6.52 -16.67 -32.37
CA LYS A 302 6.07 -17.87 -33.12
C LYS A 302 4.59 -17.77 -33.54
N SER A 303 3.82 -16.86 -32.95
CA SER A 303 2.43 -16.59 -33.28
C SER A 303 2.20 -15.07 -33.44
N PRO A 304 2.88 -14.42 -34.39
CA PRO A 304 2.85 -12.97 -34.51
C PRO A 304 1.45 -12.50 -34.92
N PRO A 305 0.94 -11.40 -34.34
CA PRO A 305 -0.36 -10.88 -34.71
C PRO A 305 -0.30 -10.11 -36.05
N GLY A 306 -1.45 -9.95 -36.67
CA GLY A 306 -1.60 -9.22 -37.94
C GLY A 306 -1.61 -10.14 -39.17
N ASN A 307 -1.81 -9.53 -40.32
CA ASN A 307 -1.90 -10.23 -41.60
C ASN A 307 -0.58 -10.16 -42.35
N PHE A 308 -0.24 -11.23 -43.06
CA PHE A 308 0.99 -11.35 -43.84
C PHE A 308 0.68 -11.63 -45.31
N GLY A 309 1.50 -11.07 -46.22
CA GLY A 309 1.29 -11.19 -47.65
C GLY A 309 1.42 -12.63 -48.14
N GLU A 310 2.26 -13.42 -47.49
CA GLU A 310 2.44 -14.84 -47.77
C GLU A 310 1.16 -15.65 -47.51
N ASP A 311 0.39 -15.27 -46.48
CA ASP A 311 -0.83 -15.96 -46.10
C ASP A 311 -2.06 -15.42 -46.84
N ASP A 312 -2.24 -14.10 -46.85
CA ASP A 312 -3.40 -13.43 -47.44
C ASP A 312 -3.53 -13.68 -48.95
N GLN A 313 -2.42 -14.07 -49.60
CA GLN A 313 -2.36 -14.34 -51.02
C GLN A 313 -2.47 -15.83 -51.39
N THR A 314 -2.54 -16.76 -50.42
CA THR A 314 -2.70 -18.20 -50.66
C THR A 314 -3.93 -18.76 -49.94
N TYR A 315 -4.70 -19.62 -50.60
CA TYR A 315 -5.96 -20.16 -50.04
C TYR A 315 -6.37 -21.46 -50.73
N TYR A 316 -7.15 -22.31 -50.08
CA TYR A 316 -7.76 -23.48 -50.74
C TYR A 316 -9.00 -23.09 -51.55
N GLY A 317 -9.17 -23.69 -52.72
CA GLY A 317 -10.34 -23.50 -53.58
C GLY A 317 -10.72 -24.77 -54.35
N THR A 318 -11.85 -24.71 -55.05
CA THR A 318 -12.39 -25.79 -55.88
C THR A 318 -12.16 -25.51 -57.38
N THR A 319 -11.66 -26.49 -58.14
CA THR A 319 -11.58 -26.37 -59.60
C THR A 319 -12.97 -26.56 -60.21
N ALA A 320 -13.34 -25.75 -61.21
CA ALA A 320 -14.34 -26.16 -62.19
C ALA A 320 -13.61 -26.58 -63.46
N SER A 321 -13.88 -27.79 -63.91
CA SER A 321 -13.33 -28.43 -65.11
C SER A 321 -11.88 -28.94 -65.02
N ARG A 322 -11.76 -30.27 -64.80
CA ARG A 322 -11.24 -31.31 -65.74
C ARG A 322 -10.51 -32.48 -65.08
N ASN A 323 -10.34 -32.52 -63.75
CA ASN A 323 -9.91 -33.73 -63.04
C ASN A 323 -10.92 -34.05 -61.93
N SER A 324 -11.77 -35.05 -62.17
CA SER A 324 -12.63 -35.62 -61.13
C SER A 324 -11.77 -36.31 -60.08
N GLY A 325 -11.59 -35.69 -58.92
CA GLY A 325 -10.86 -36.28 -57.78
C GLY A 325 -10.15 -35.29 -56.85
N GLN A 326 -9.81 -34.07 -57.28
CA GLN A 326 -9.10 -33.11 -56.41
C GLN A 326 -10.08 -32.09 -55.80
N SER A 327 -10.55 -32.35 -54.58
CA SER A 327 -11.55 -31.52 -53.90
C SER A 327 -10.98 -30.29 -53.18
N ASN A 328 -9.66 -30.18 -52.98
CA ASN A 328 -9.02 -28.99 -52.41
C ASN A 328 -7.65 -28.74 -53.06
N VAL A 329 -7.56 -27.70 -53.89
CA VAL A 329 -6.28 -27.27 -54.48
C VAL A 329 -5.91 -25.92 -53.89
N ALA A 330 -4.64 -25.75 -53.49
CA ALA A 330 -4.13 -24.47 -53.01
C ALA A 330 -3.93 -23.49 -54.18
N TYR A 331 -4.58 -22.33 -54.13
CA TYR A 331 -4.52 -21.26 -55.13
C TYR A 331 -3.83 -20.01 -54.59
N TRP A 332 -3.48 -19.13 -55.53
CA TRP A 332 -2.99 -17.79 -55.26
C TRP A 332 -4.02 -16.72 -55.65
N GLY A 333 -4.22 -15.68 -54.83
CA GLY A 333 -5.16 -14.58 -55.11
C GLY A 333 -5.63 -13.79 -53.88
N ARG A 334 -6.24 -12.61 -54.08
CA ARG A 334 -6.69 -11.67 -53.02
C ARG A 334 -8.20 -11.71 -52.77
N ASN A 335 -8.65 -11.52 -51.52
CA ASN A 335 -10.05 -11.17 -51.21
C ASN A 335 -10.44 -9.83 -51.87
N CYS A 336 -11.53 -9.79 -52.63
CA CYS A 336 -11.94 -8.57 -53.35
C CYS A 336 -13.23 -7.94 -52.86
N SER A 337 -13.31 -6.61 -52.99
CA SER A 337 -14.56 -5.87 -53.18
C SER A 337 -14.94 -5.84 -54.67
N SER A 338 -16.22 -5.63 -54.95
CA SER A 338 -16.88 -5.90 -56.25
C SER A 338 -16.49 -5.00 -57.44
N SER A 339 -15.40 -4.21 -57.38
CA SER A 339 -15.11 -3.17 -58.39
C SER A 339 -13.74 -3.30 -59.09
N TYR A 340 -13.16 -4.50 -59.17
CA TYR A 340 -11.76 -4.68 -59.63
C TYR A 340 -11.61 -5.79 -60.70
N THR A 341 -11.59 -5.41 -61.98
CA THR A 341 -11.21 -6.24 -63.15
C THR A 341 -10.59 -5.30 -64.20
N ALA A 342 -9.52 -5.56 -64.96
CA ALA A 342 -8.90 -6.82 -65.40
C ALA A 342 -7.43 -6.61 -65.90
N SER A 343 -6.75 -7.75 -66.11
CA SER A 343 -5.69 -8.06 -67.08
C SER A 343 -4.30 -7.40 -66.96
N CYS A 344 -3.45 -8.05 -66.15
CA CYS A 344 -2.01 -8.30 -66.35
C CYS A 344 -1.25 -7.61 -67.49
N SER A 345 -0.34 -6.71 -67.11
CA SER A 345 1.09 -6.67 -67.49
C SER A 345 1.65 -5.31 -67.03
N GLY A 346 2.22 -5.22 -65.81
CA GLY A 346 2.83 -3.99 -65.31
C GLY A 346 1.84 -2.93 -64.78
N SER A 347 1.97 -2.61 -63.48
CA SER A 347 1.36 -1.44 -62.80
C SER A 347 -0.14 -1.19 -63.05
N GLY A 348 -1.03 -2.01 -62.48
CA GLY A 348 -2.46 -1.65 -62.32
C GLY A 348 -3.40 -2.84 -62.47
N THR A 349 -4.35 -2.97 -61.53
CA THR A 349 -5.40 -4.00 -61.38
C THR A 349 -4.95 -5.49 -61.33
N LYS A 350 -4.81 -6.02 -60.10
CA LYS A 350 -4.44 -7.41 -59.75
C LYS A 350 -5.67 -8.17 -59.21
N ASP A 351 -5.82 -9.44 -59.59
CA ASP A 351 -7.06 -10.24 -59.53
C ASP A 351 -7.68 -10.53 -58.15
N CYS A 352 -8.98 -10.83 -58.22
CA CYS A 352 -9.91 -11.17 -57.15
C CYS A 352 -10.13 -12.68 -57.03
N LYS A 353 -10.38 -13.19 -55.80
CA LYS A 353 -11.00 -14.51 -55.58
C LYS A 353 -12.39 -14.53 -56.25
N PRO A 354 -12.63 -15.25 -57.37
CA PRO A 354 -13.92 -15.27 -58.05
C PRO A 354 -14.90 -16.20 -57.32
N SER A 355 -16.19 -15.88 -57.34
CA SER A 355 -17.28 -16.66 -56.72
C SER A 355 -17.58 -18.00 -57.41
N GLY A 356 -16.81 -18.41 -58.42
CA GLY A 356 -17.01 -19.64 -59.18
C GLY A 356 -15.77 -20.03 -59.98
N SER A 357 -14.81 -20.64 -59.32
CA SER A 357 -13.93 -21.70 -59.85
C SER A 357 -13.35 -21.54 -61.27
N ASN A 358 -12.21 -20.84 -61.37
CA ASN A 358 -11.01 -21.13 -62.20
C ASN A 358 -10.03 -19.94 -62.10
N ALA A 359 -9.51 -19.70 -60.90
CA ALA A 359 -8.57 -18.61 -60.63
C ALA A 359 -7.11 -19.09 -60.77
N ASP A 360 -6.62 -19.21 -62.01
CA ASP A 360 -5.20 -18.99 -62.28
C ASP A 360 -5.06 -17.59 -62.89
N GLY A 361 -4.95 -16.59 -62.02
CA GLY A 361 -4.77 -15.18 -62.36
C GLY A 361 -3.29 -14.80 -62.44
N CYS A 362 -2.92 -14.11 -63.51
CA CYS A 362 -1.65 -13.42 -63.75
C CYS A 362 -0.33 -14.16 -63.49
N GLN A 363 0.02 -15.09 -64.37
CA GLN A 363 1.33 -15.75 -64.39
C GLN A 363 2.50 -14.76 -64.29
N ASP A 364 2.48 -13.65 -65.05
CA ASP A 364 3.58 -12.68 -65.06
C ASP A 364 3.87 -12.07 -63.68
N TYR A 365 2.80 -11.71 -62.95
CA TYR A 365 2.95 -11.08 -61.64
C TYR A 365 3.31 -12.09 -60.55
N ARG A 366 2.76 -13.31 -60.64
CA ARG A 366 3.12 -14.44 -59.79
C ARG A 366 4.61 -14.78 -59.92
N ASN A 367 5.06 -14.97 -61.16
CA ASN A 367 6.42 -15.34 -61.53
C ASN A 367 7.40 -14.23 -61.16
N CYS A 368 7.09 -12.97 -61.48
CA CYS A 368 8.02 -11.88 -61.24
C CYS A 368 8.11 -11.50 -59.78
N CYS A 369 7.06 -11.70 -58.96
CA CYS A 369 6.87 -10.86 -57.79
C CYS A 369 6.37 -11.55 -56.51
N THR A 370 6.12 -12.87 -56.52
CA THR A 370 5.71 -13.61 -55.30
C THR A 370 6.34 -15.02 -55.19
N SER A 371 5.86 -15.99 -55.98
CA SER A 371 6.01 -17.43 -55.71
C SER A 371 7.45 -17.93 -55.66
N TYR A 372 8.34 -17.40 -56.49
CA TYR A 372 9.74 -17.81 -56.46
C TYR A 372 10.47 -17.39 -55.17
N THR A 373 9.99 -16.36 -54.46
CA THR A 373 10.59 -15.96 -53.17
C THR A 373 10.13 -16.86 -52.02
N TRP A 374 8.93 -17.43 -52.15
CA TRP A 374 8.33 -18.33 -51.17
C TRP A 374 8.97 -19.71 -51.11
N VAL A 375 9.61 -20.14 -52.20
CA VAL A 375 10.32 -21.44 -52.27
C VAL A 375 11.31 -21.60 -51.12
N GLY A 376 12.15 -20.59 -50.88
CA GLY A 376 13.14 -20.67 -49.80
C GLY A 376 12.52 -20.62 -48.40
N TYR A 377 11.39 -19.93 -48.20
CA TYR A 377 10.68 -19.96 -46.92
C TYR A 377 10.05 -21.32 -46.64
N ALA A 378 9.32 -21.88 -47.61
CA ALA A 378 8.70 -23.18 -47.47
C ALA A 378 9.77 -24.24 -47.18
N LEU A 379 10.88 -24.21 -47.92
CA LEU A 379 12.01 -25.10 -47.72
C LEU A 379 12.63 -24.94 -46.33
N ALA A 380 12.93 -23.70 -45.90
CA ALA A 380 13.53 -23.46 -44.60
C ALA A 380 12.59 -23.86 -43.45
N ALA A 381 11.30 -23.52 -43.55
CA ALA A 381 10.29 -23.89 -42.57
C ALA A 381 10.13 -25.41 -42.47
N GLN A 382 10.04 -26.11 -43.60
CA GLN A 382 9.96 -27.58 -43.64
C GLN A 382 11.19 -28.24 -43.03
N LEU A 383 12.38 -27.82 -43.42
CA LEU A 383 13.64 -28.39 -42.89
C LEU A 383 13.75 -28.18 -41.37
N MET A 384 13.29 -27.04 -40.87
CA MET A 384 13.27 -26.72 -39.44
C MET A 384 12.07 -27.32 -38.67
N GLY A 385 11.16 -28.05 -39.34
CA GLY A 385 9.93 -28.56 -38.71
C GLY A 385 8.96 -27.46 -38.25
N ALA A 386 9.00 -26.30 -38.89
CA ALA A 386 8.27 -25.10 -38.52
C ALA A 386 6.96 -24.89 -39.31
N GLU A 387 6.44 -25.90 -40.01
CA GLU A 387 5.17 -25.80 -40.77
C GLU A 387 3.97 -25.48 -39.85
N ASN A 388 3.91 -26.15 -38.69
CA ASN A 388 2.89 -25.89 -37.66
C ASN A 388 3.05 -24.48 -37.04
N ILE A 389 4.28 -23.98 -36.94
CA ILE A 389 4.57 -22.61 -36.48
C ILE A 389 4.15 -21.60 -37.55
N TRP A 390 4.33 -21.92 -38.83
CA TRP A 390 3.89 -21.09 -39.94
C TRP A 390 2.37 -20.99 -40.03
N ASN A 391 1.62 -21.99 -39.58
CA ASN A 391 0.16 -21.98 -39.41
C ASN A 391 -0.71 -21.77 -40.67
N HIS A 392 -0.19 -22.03 -41.87
CA HIS A 392 -0.92 -21.82 -43.12
C HIS A 392 -0.61 -22.88 -44.18
N GLY A 393 -1.32 -24.01 -44.16
CA GLY A 393 -1.05 -25.17 -45.03
C GLY A 393 -1.12 -24.86 -46.53
N SER A 394 -2.05 -24.00 -46.96
CA SER A 394 -2.20 -23.64 -48.38
C SER A 394 -0.98 -22.93 -48.96
N PHE A 395 -0.14 -22.32 -48.13
CA PHE A 395 1.13 -21.75 -48.58
C PHE A 395 2.11 -22.85 -49.03
N PHE A 396 2.29 -23.89 -48.22
CA PHE A 396 3.20 -25.00 -48.50
C PHE A 396 2.73 -25.80 -49.70
N ASP A 397 1.45 -26.17 -49.73
CA ASP A 397 0.85 -26.89 -50.85
C ASP A 397 0.98 -26.11 -52.16
N TYR A 398 0.80 -24.79 -52.10
CA TYR A 398 0.96 -23.93 -53.25
C TYR A 398 2.42 -23.88 -53.76
N VAL A 399 3.40 -23.79 -52.86
CA VAL A 399 4.83 -23.76 -53.22
C VAL A 399 5.29 -25.12 -53.75
N ASP A 400 4.83 -26.22 -53.16
CA ASP A 400 5.08 -27.58 -53.64
C ASP A 400 4.50 -27.81 -55.02
N ARG A 401 3.26 -27.36 -55.23
CA ARG A 401 2.64 -27.31 -56.54
C ARG A 401 3.54 -26.49 -57.48
N TRP A 402 3.86 -25.25 -57.15
CA TRP A 402 4.71 -24.38 -57.97
C TRP A 402 6.04 -25.01 -58.39
N MET A 403 6.72 -25.73 -57.49
CA MET A 403 8.01 -26.39 -57.76
C MET A 403 7.88 -27.74 -58.48
N GLY A 404 6.71 -28.39 -58.46
CA GLY A 404 6.48 -29.72 -59.03
C GLY A 404 6.06 -29.78 -60.51
N TYR A 405 5.56 -28.69 -61.10
CA TYR A 405 5.03 -28.72 -62.49
C TYR A 405 6.09 -28.37 -63.54
N GLY A 406 6.65 -29.42 -64.15
CA GLY A 406 7.13 -29.36 -65.52
C GLY A 406 6.02 -29.48 -66.59
N ASN A 407 4.74 -29.71 -66.22
CA ASN A 407 3.64 -30.05 -67.14
C ASN A 407 2.24 -29.62 -66.65
N ASP A 408 1.98 -28.33 -66.39
CA ASP A 408 0.59 -27.85 -66.18
C ASP A 408 -0.10 -27.62 -67.55
N PRO A 409 -1.20 -28.33 -67.88
CA PRO A 409 -1.91 -28.17 -69.15
C PRO A 409 -2.65 -26.82 -69.32
N LYS A 410 -2.75 -25.97 -68.29
CA LYS A 410 -3.26 -24.58 -68.38
C LYS A 410 -2.15 -23.55 -68.64
N VAL A 411 -0.88 -23.95 -68.59
CA VAL A 411 0.30 -23.14 -68.99
C VAL A 411 0.71 -23.51 -70.42
N GLY A 412 -0.30 -23.61 -71.30
CA GLY A 412 -0.14 -24.03 -72.68
C GLY A 412 0.51 -22.94 -73.54
N SER A 413 1.60 -23.33 -74.21
CA SER A 413 2.23 -22.70 -75.39
C SER A 413 2.86 -21.31 -75.20
N GLY A 414 4.17 -21.30 -74.98
CA GLY A 414 5.04 -20.15 -75.26
C GLY A 414 6.20 -20.05 -74.27
N ASP A 415 7.39 -20.45 -74.69
CA ASP A 415 8.73 -19.88 -74.41
C ASP A 415 9.06 -19.19 -73.07
N TRP A 416 8.51 -19.49 -71.89
CA TRP A 416 8.83 -18.64 -70.71
C TRP A 416 9.16 -19.39 -69.41
N VAL A 417 10.47 -19.67 -69.28
CA VAL A 417 11.33 -19.84 -68.08
C VAL A 417 11.03 -21.00 -67.11
N GLN A 418 11.75 -22.10 -67.33
CA GLN A 418 12.08 -23.15 -66.36
C GLN A 418 12.73 -22.57 -65.08
N PRO A 419 12.79 -23.30 -63.94
CA PRO A 419 13.41 -22.89 -62.67
C PRO A 419 14.88 -22.38 -62.72
N GLY A 420 15.51 -22.38 -63.90
CA GLY A 420 16.88 -21.96 -64.17
C GLY A 420 17.15 -20.45 -64.25
N GLU A 421 16.13 -19.58 -64.32
CA GLU A 421 16.32 -18.12 -64.24
C GLU A 421 15.64 -17.48 -63.02
N THR A 422 15.34 -18.28 -62.00
CA THR A 422 15.00 -17.74 -60.69
C THR A 422 16.29 -17.28 -60.03
N SER A 423 16.29 -16.10 -59.41
CA SER A 423 17.45 -15.50 -58.79
C SER A 423 17.90 -16.23 -57.52
N THR A 424 18.31 -17.51 -57.59
CA THR A 424 19.17 -18.26 -56.64
C THR A 424 19.28 -19.72 -57.09
N ALA A 425 20.16 -20.02 -58.04
CA ALA A 425 20.46 -21.40 -58.43
C ALA A 425 20.69 -22.33 -57.22
N PHE A 426 21.25 -21.81 -56.12
CA PHE A 426 21.47 -22.59 -54.90
C PHE A 426 20.19 -22.95 -54.12
N ILE A 427 19.14 -22.11 -54.09
CA ILE A 427 17.88 -22.47 -53.41
C ILE A 427 17.18 -23.56 -54.21
N SER A 428 17.18 -23.47 -55.54
CA SER A 428 16.66 -24.54 -56.40
C SER A 428 17.48 -25.83 -56.26
N SER A 429 18.81 -25.74 -56.18
CA SER A 429 19.66 -26.90 -55.89
C SER A 429 19.39 -27.48 -54.49
N MET A 430 19.17 -26.63 -53.48
CA MET A 430 18.84 -27.03 -52.12
C MET A 430 17.47 -27.70 -52.05
N TRP A 431 16.48 -27.13 -52.75
CA TRP A 431 15.17 -27.74 -52.94
C TRP A 431 15.29 -29.12 -53.57
N ASN A 432 15.97 -29.22 -54.72
CA ASN A 432 16.14 -30.48 -55.41
C ASN A 432 16.89 -31.51 -54.55
N GLN A 433 17.94 -31.12 -53.82
CA GLN A 433 18.72 -32.04 -53.01
C GLN A 433 17.95 -32.57 -51.79
N TYR A 434 17.16 -31.71 -51.12
CA TYR A 434 16.51 -32.06 -49.85
C TYR A 434 15.02 -32.40 -49.94
N ARG A 435 14.33 -31.98 -51.01
CA ARG A 435 12.93 -32.39 -51.27
C ARG A 435 12.84 -33.64 -52.16
N SER A 436 13.82 -33.93 -53.02
CA SER A 436 13.81 -35.21 -53.78
C SER A 436 14.07 -36.45 -52.90
N SER A 437 14.78 -36.28 -51.77
CA SER A 437 15.02 -37.35 -50.79
C SER A 437 13.80 -37.68 -49.93
N VAL A 438 12.77 -36.83 -49.92
CA VAL A 438 11.46 -37.10 -49.31
C VAL A 438 10.39 -37.46 -50.35
N GLY A 439 10.79 -37.67 -51.62
CA GLY A 439 9.94 -38.16 -52.71
C GLY A 439 9.25 -37.05 -53.52
N ASN A 440 9.48 -37.03 -54.84
CA ASN A 440 8.58 -36.39 -55.79
C ASN A 440 7.27 -37.18 -55.84
N THR A 441 6.11 -36.54 -55.68
CA THR A 441 4.86 -37.07 -56.25
C THR A 441 4.21 -36.05 -57.19
N PRO A 442 4.12 -36.34 -58.50
CA PRO A 442 3.18 -35.68 -59.40
C PRO A 442 1.81 -36.40 -59.36
N ALA A 443 0.74 -35.66 -59.00
CA ALA A 443 -0.69 -36.01 -59.07
C ALA A 443 -1.15 -37.31 -58.34
N PRO A 444 -2.42 -37.44 -57.92
CA PRO A 444 -2.78 -38.21 -56.74
C PRO A 444 -2.71 -39.71 -57.04
N THR A 445 -1.60 -40.36 -56.68
CA THR A 445 -1.73 -41.66 -56.03
C THR A 445 -2.53 -41.40 -54.76
N ASN A 446 -3.69 -42.03 -54.64
CA ASN A 446 -4.52 -42.02 -53.42
C ASN A 446 -3.59 -41.93 -52.21
N ARG A 447 -3.59 -40.80 -51.52
CA ARG A 447 -2.73 -40.59 -50.37
C ARG A 447 -3.49 -41.15 -49.19
N ALA A 448 -2.79 -41.84 -48.30
CA ALA A 448 -3.42 -42.29 -47.07
C ALA A 448 -4.06 -41.06 -46.40
N PRO A 449 -5.27 -41.19 -45.86
CA PRO A 449 -5.95 -40.08 -45.22
C PRO A 449 -5.09 -39.57 -44.05
N THR A 450 -5.25 -38.31 -43.66
CA THR A 450 -4.74 -37.85 -42.36
C THR A 450 -5.73 -38.26 -41.30
N ALA A 451 -5.37 -39.26 -40.49
CA ALA A 451 -6.08 -39.58 -39.27
C ALA A 451 -5.86 -38.45 -38.26
N ASN A 452 -6.94 -37.99 -37.64
CA ASN A 452 -6.92 -37.05 -36.52
C ASN A 452 -7.93 -37.57 -35.51
N ALA A 453 -7.42 -38.19 -34.45
CA ALA A 453 -8.20 -38.77 -33.36
C ALA A 453 -8.75 -37.72 -32.39
N GLY A 454 -8.45 -36.44 -32.64
CA GLY A 454 -8.72 -35.33 -31.74
C GLY A 454 -7.57 -35.07 -30.78
N GLN A 455 -7.69 -34.05 -29.95
CA GLN A 455 -6.78 -33.84 -28.83
C GLN A 455 -7.01 -34.91 -27.76
N ASP A 456 -5.97 -35.26 -27.01
CA ASP A 456 -6.08 -36.07 -25.80
C ASP A 456 -7.19 -35.52 -24.90
N GLN A 457 -8.06 -36.41 -24.41
CA GLN A 457 -9.19 -36.03 -23.58
C GLN A 457 -8.96 -36.51 -22.15
N THR A 458 -9.27 -35.64 -21.20
CA THR A 458 -9.48 -36.05 -19.82
C THR A 458 -10.95 -35.86 -19.49
N VAL A 459 -11.59 -36.93 -19.05
CA VAL A 459 -13.03 -36.98 -18.77
C VAL A 459 -13.22 -37.61 -17.40
N SER A 460 -14.01 -36.98 -16.55
CA SER A 460 -14.25 -37.49 -15.21
C SER A 460 -15.46 -38.40 -15.19
N ASP A 461 -15.34 -39.53 -14.50
CA ASP A 461 -16.46 -40.37 -14.09
C ASP A 461 -17.33 -39.60 -13.09
N THR A 462 -18.37 -38.95 -13.60
CA THR A 462 -19.17 -37.98 -12.82
C THR A 462 -20.21 -38.63 -11.91
N ASP A 463 -20.63 -39.86 -12.20
CA ASP A 463 -21.59 -40.60 -11.39
C ASP A 463 -20.92 -41.64 -10.47
N GLY A 464 -19.60 -41.79 -10.57
CA GLY A 464 -18.77 -42.65 -9.73
C GLY A 464 -19.01 -44.13 -9.99
N ASN A 465 -19.54 -44.49 -11.17
CA ASN A 465 -19.90 -45.87 -11.51
C ASN A 465 -18.68 -46.72 -11.95
N GLY A 466 -17.50 -46.11 -12.07
CA GLY A 466 -16.26 -46.74 -12.54
C GLY A 466 -16.03 -46.66 -14.05
N SER A 467 -16.86 -45.94 -14.79
CA SER A 467 -16.77 -45.76 -16.24
C SER A 467 -17.46 -44.47 -16.72
N GLN A 468 -17.00 -43.90 -17.82
CA GLN A 468 -17.58 -42.68 -18.40
C GLN A 468 -17.87 -42.87 -19.89
N SER A 469 -19.01 -42.34 -20.34
CA SER A 469 -19.32 -42.24 -21.77
C SER A 469 -18.52 -41.11 -22.38
N VAL A 470 -17.70 -41.42 -23.38
CA VAL A 470 -16.77 -40.50 -24.05
C VAL A 470 -17.11 -40.44 -25.52
N THR A 471 -17.31 -39.24 -26.04
CA THR A 471 -17.46 -39.02 -27.48
C THR A 471 -16.08 -38.85 -28.10
N LEU A 472 -15.69 -39.83 -28.90
CA LEU A 472 -14.48 -39.75 -29.72
C LEU A 472 -14.76 -38.83 -30.90
N ASN A 473 -13.76 -38.10 -31.39
CA ASN A 473 -13.97 -37.15 -32.49
C ASN A 473 -12.87 -37.26 -33.54
N GLY A 474 -13.17 -38.05 -34.56
CA GLY A 474 -12.37 -38.26 -35.74
C GLY A 474 -12.72 -37.32 -36.88
N SER A 475 -13.69 -36.40 -36.71
CA SER A 475 -14.18 -35.55 -37.80
C SER A 475 -13.14 -34.56 -38.34
N GLY A 476 -12.07 -34.30 -37.59
CA GLY A 476 -10.89 -33.56 -38.06
C GLY A 476 -9.99 -34.39 -39.00
N SER A 477 -10.26 -35.70 -39.14
CA SER A 477 -9.58 -36.53 -40.13
C SER A 477 -9.99 -36.07 -41.51
N SER A 478 -9.00 -35.88 -42.36
CA SER A 478 -9.20 -35.36 -43.70
C SER A 478 -8.45 -36.24 -44.66
N ASP A 479 -8.97 -36.34 -45.87
CA ASP A 479 -8.25 -36.94 -46.97
C ASP A 479 -7.89 -35.81 -47.94
N SER A 480 -6.59 -35.70 -48.23
CA SER A 480 -6.04 -34.61 -49.02
C SER A 480 -6.40 -34.72 -50.51
N ASP A 481 -6.75 -35.92 -50.97
CA ASP A 481 -7.07 -36.21 -52.37
C ASP A 481 -8.35 -37.05 -52.57
N GLY A 482 -9.16 -37.18 -51.52
CA GLY A 482 -10.40 -37.95 -51.56
C GLY A 482 -11.36 -37.66 -50.39
N THR A 483 -12.06 -38.70 -49.95
CA THR A 483 -13.03 -38.67 -48.85
C THR A 483 -12.81 -39.89 -47.95
N ILE A 484 -13.02 -39.73 -46.64
CA ILE A 484 -12.97 -40.85 -45.70
C ILE A 484 -14.15 -41.81 -45.96
N SER A 485 -13.86 -43.06 -46.30
CA SER A 485 -14.84 -44.12 -46.51
C SER A 485 -15.25 -44.81 -45.20
N SER A 486 -14.35 -44.91 -44.22
CA SER A 486 -14.66 -45.48 -42.92
C SER A 486 -13.78 -44.95 -41.77
N TYR A 487 -14.34 -45.00 -40.57
CA TYR A 487 -13.68 -44.69 -39.31
C TYR A 487 -13.83 -45.92 -38.40
N THR A 488 -12.71 -46.45 -37.91
CA THR A 488 -12.68 -47.54 -36.94
C THR A 488 -11.87 -47.10 -35.73
N TRP A 489 -12.45 -47.16 -34.54
CA TRP A 489 -11.73 -46.90 -33.29
C TRP A 489 -11.33 -48.22 -32.68
N LEU A 490 -10.07 -48.33 -32.28
CA LEU A 490 -9.49 -49.53 -31.70
C LEU A 490 -8.86 -49.25 -30.35
N GLU A 491 -9.04 -50.18 -29.42
CA GLU A 491 -8.27 -50.26 -28.19
C GLU A 491 -7.60 -51.63 -28.14
N ASN A 492 -6.28 -51.66 -27.90
CA ASN A 492 -5.49 -52.90 -27.93
C ASN A 492 -5.72 -53.75 -29.21
N ASN A 493 -5.78 -53.07 -30.37
CA ASN A 493 -6.09 -53.65 -31.69
C ASN A 493 -7.49 -54.30 -31.84
N THR A 494 -8.38 -54.13 -30.87
CA THR A 494 -9.78 -54.59 -30.94
C THR A 494 -10.69 -53.42 -31.28
N SER A 495 -11.58 -53.57 -32.27
CA SER A 495 -12.51 -52.49 -32.63
C SER A 495 -13.54 -52.26 -31.52
N ILE A 496 -13.61 -51.02 -31.01
CA ILE A 496 -14.54 -50.61 -29.95
C ILE A 496 -15.70 -49.75 -30.48
N ALA A 497 -15.51 -49.06 -31.61
CA ALA A 497 -16.57 -48.30 -32.28
C ALA A 497 -16.24 -48.02 -33.76
N THR A 498 -17.25 -47.56 -34.51
CA THR A 498 -17.10 -47.07 -35.89
C THR A 498 -17.84 -45.74 -36.06
N GLY A 499 -17.45 -44.96 -37.06
CA GLY A 499 -18.01 -43.63 -37.35
C GLY A 499 -17.11 -42.47 -36.93
N ALA A 500 -17.39 -41.27 -37.45
CA ALA A 500 -16.55 -40.10 -37.26
C ALA A 500 -16.61 -39.54 -35.83
N ALA A 501 -17.73 -39.71 -35.13
CA ALA A 501 -17.87 -39.25 -33.75
C ALA A 501 -18.74 -40.19 -32.87
N PRO A 502 -18.31 -41.44 -32.63
CA PRO A 502 -19.05 -42.38 -31.81
C PRO A 502 -18.85 -42.09 -30.31
N SER A 503 -19.84 -42.47 -29.51
CA SER A 503 -19.70 -42.52 -28.05
C SER A 503 -19.35 -43.94 -27.61
N VAL A 504 -18.32 -44.05 -26.77
CA VAL A 504 -17.87 -45.32 -26.16
C VAL A 504 -17.84 -45.18 -24.65
N ASN A 505 -18.17 -46.25 -23.92
CA ASN A 505 -17.99 -46.28 -22.47
C ASN A 505 -16.61 -46.83 -22.16
N LEU A 506 -15.79 -46.06 -21.44
CA LEU A 506 -14.44 -46.42 -21.04
C LEU A 506 -14.39 -46.46 -19.52
N THR A 507 -13.70 -47.44 -18.94
CA THR A 507 -13.51 -47.56 -17.50
C THR A 507 -12.62 -46.43 -16.95
N VAL A 508 -12.61 -46.19 -15.65
CA VAL A 508 -11.61 -45.30 -15.03
C VAL A 508 -10.20 -45.82 -15.31
N GLY A 509 -9.34 -44.98 -15.86
CA GLY A 509 -8.00 -45.34 -16.30
C GLY A 509 -7.50 -44.54 -17.51
N VAL A 510 -6.28 -44.85 -17.96
CA VAL A 510 -5.70 -44.28 -19.18
C VAL A 510 -5.94 -45.26 -20.33
N HIS A 511 -6.65 -44.80 -21.36
CA HIS A 511 -7.00 -45.55 -22.55
C HIS A 511 -6.28 -44.94 -23.76
N THR A 512 -5.36 -45.69 -24.37
CA THR A 512 -4.77 -45.30 -25.65
C THR A 512 -5.65 -45.84 -26.77
N ILE A 513 -6.40 -44.96 -27.42
CA ILE A 513 -7.34 -45.33 -28.47
C ILE A 513 -6.76 -44.95 -29.83
N THR A 514 -6.66 -45.93 -30.71
CA THR A 514 -6.23 -45.75 -32.08
C THR A 514 -7.43 -45.49 -32.97
N LEU A 515 -7.55 -44.30 -33.54
CA LEU A 515 -8.41 -44.07 -34.70
C LEU A 515 -7.70 -44.64 -35.93
N ARG A 516 -8.37 -45.53 -36.67
CA ARG A 516 -8.00 -45.92 -38.03
C ARG A 516 -9.05 -45.37 -38.99
N VAL A 517 -8.63 -44.49 -39.89
CA VAL A 517 -9.46 -44.02 -41.00
C VAL A 517 -9.05 -44.68 -42.29
N THR A 518 -10.02 -44.98 -43.15
CA THR A 518 -9.81 -45.51 -44.50
C THR A 518 -10.38 -44.52 -45.49
N ASP A 519 -9.64 -44.17 -46.53
CA ASP A 519 -10.12 -43.30 -47.60
C ASP A 519 -10.95 -44.08 -48.66
N ASN A 520 -11.44 -43.37 -49.67
CA ASN A 520 -12.19 -43.95 -50.79
C ASN A 520 -11.31 -44.68 -51.84
N GLY A 521 -9.98 -44.62 -51.72
CA GLY A 521 -9.04 -45.44 -52.51
C GLY A 521 -8.52 -46.68 -51.76
N GLY A 522 -8.97 -46.91 -50.53
CA GLY A 522 -8.69 -48.09 -49.71
C GLY A 522 -7.42 -48.00 -48.85
N LEU A 523 -6.70 -46.88 -48.84
CA LEU A 523 -5.58 -46.71 -47.91
C LEU A 523 -6.06 -46.28 -46.54
N THR A 524 -5.27 -46.61 -45.53
CA THR A 524 -5.58 -46.31 -44.14
C THR A 524 -4.49 -45.50 -43.48
N ALA A 525 -4.88 -44.63 -42.58
CA ALA A 525 -3.97 -44.04 -41.60
C ALA A 525 -4.52 -44.22 -40.19
N THR A 526 -3.60 -44.14 -39.24
CA THR A 526 -3.93 -44.22 -37.83
C THR A 526 -3.44 -42.99 -37.09
N ASP A 527 -4.22 -42.55 -36.13
CA ASP A 527 -3.81 -41.57 -35.13
C ASP A 527 -4.25 -42.09 -33.76
N THR A 528 -3.55 -41.70 -32.71
CA THR A 528 -3.86 -42.12 -31.34
C THR A 528 -4.33 -40.93 -30.54
N VAL A 529 -5.42 -41.12 -29.81
CA VAL A 529 -5.83 -40.21 -28.75
C VAL A 529 -5.70 -40.93 -27.42
N VAL A 530 -5.10 -40.26 -26.44
CA VAL A 530 -5.10 -40.72 -25.06
C VAL A 530 -6.36 -40.18 -24.39
N ILE A 531 -7.24 -41.09 -23.98
CA ILE A 531 -8.39 -40.77 -23.15
C ILE A 531 -8.07 -41.16 -21.71
N THR A 532 -7.94 -40.19 -20.84
CA THR A 532 -7.83 -40.43 -19.40
C THR A 532 -9.22 -40.27 -18.79
N VAL A 533 -9.83 -41.39 -18.41
CA VAL A 533 -11.02 -41.36 -17.58
C VAL A 533 -10.56 -41.27 -16.14
N THR A 534 -10.69 -40.09 -15.53
CA THR A 534 -10.32 -39.92 -14.12
C THR A 534 -11.45 -40.37 -13.23
N ALA A 535 -11.11 -41.04 -12.11
CA ALA A 535 -12.01 -41.11 -10.98
C ALA A 535 -12.44 -39.67 -10.63
N PRO A 536 -13.66 -39.44 -10.11
CA PRO A 536 -14.08 -38.10 -9.72
C PRO A 536 -13.00 -37.49 -8.80
N THR A 537 -12.37 -36.43 -9.27
CA THR A 537 -11.43 -35.65 -8.45
C THR A 537 -12.24 -35.02 -7.32
N PRO A 538 -11.75 -35.03 -6.07
CA PRO A 538 -12.30 -34.12 -5.07
C PRO A 538 -12.25 -32.73 -5.69
N SER A 539 -13.37 -31.99 -5.69
CA SER A 539 -13.32 -30.58 -6.06
C SER A 539 -12.29 -29.91 -5.16
N ASP A 540 -11.35 -29.18 -5.75
CA ASP A 540 -10.48 -28.33 -4.96
C ASP A 540 -11.34 -27.26 -4.27
N THR A 541 -11.55 -27.43 -2.98
CA THR A 541 -12.27 -26.50 -2.11
C THR A 541 -11.33 -25.73 -1.20
N ILE A 542 -10.01 -25.87 -1.39
CA ILE A 542 -9.02 -25.27 -0.50
C ILE A 542 -8.65 -23.90 -1.07
N PRO A 543 -8.90 -22.80 -0.34
CA PRO A 543 -8.48 -21.48 -0.80
C PRO A 543 -6.96 -21.32 -0.84
N PRO A 544 -6.44 -20.43 -1.71
CA PRO A 544 -5.02 -20.10 -1.71
C PRO A 544 -4.66 -19.40 -0.39
N THR A 545 -3.43 -19.61 0.10
CA THR A 545 -2.88 -18.93 1.28
C THR A 545 -1.64 -18.10 0.93
N LEU A 546 -1.24 -17.21 1.83
CA LEU A 546 0.06 -16.53 1.73
C LEU A 546 1.17 -17.53 2.09
N ALA A 547 2.20 -17.61 1.25
CA ALA A 547 3.34 -18.48 1.44
C ALA A 547 4.56 -17.71 1.99
N SER A 548 4.81 -16.50 1.48
CA SER A 548 5.84 -15.61 2.02
C SER A 548 5.69 -14.18 1.49
N ILE A 549 6.29 -13.23 2.19
CA ILE A 549 6.41 -11.83 1.76
C ILE A 549 7.90 -11.49 1.65
N ASP A 550 8.30 -10.90 0.52
CA ASP A 550 9.65 -10.40 0.26
C ASP A 550 9.61 -8.90 -0.05
N ALA A 551 10.04 -8.09 0.92
CA ALA A 551 10.18 -6.64 0.83
C ALA A 551 11.66 -6.25 0.70
N SER A 552 12.35 -6.78 -0.31
CA SER A 552 13.77 -6.49 -0.55
C SER A 552 14.04 -5.17 -1.28
N ALA A 553 13.01 -4.44 -1.71
CA ALA A 553 13.16 -3.14 -2.38
C ALA A 553 12.26 -2.08 -1.73
N VAL A 554 12.80 -0.85 -1.59
CA VAL A 554 12.17 0.25 -0.85
C VAL A 554 10.73 0.55 -1.25
N ASN A 555 10.37 0.32 -2.50
CA ASN A 555 9.04 0.60 -3.06
C ASN A 555 8.38 -0.63 -3.67
N LYS A 556 8.80 -1.84 -3.28
CA LYS A 556 8.18 -3.08 -3.75
C LYS A 556 8.04 -4.13 -2.67
N VAL A 557 6.94 -4.86 -2.75
CA VAL A 557 6.61 -5.98 -1.86
C VAL A 557 6.15 -7.13 -2.73
N LYS A 558 6.91 -8.23 -2.74
CA LYS A 558 6.57 -9.45 -3.46
C LYS A 558 5.82 -10.39 -2.52
N VAL A 559 4.62 -10.78 -2.89
CA VAL A 559 3.73 -11.66 -2.12
C VAL A 559 3.64 -13.01 -2.82
N LEU A 560 4.19 -14.05 -2.23
CA LEU A 560 4.13 -15.42 -2.74
C LEU A 560 2.88 -16.12 -2.21
N PHE A 561 2.16 -16.84 -3.07
CA PHE A 561 0.97 -17.61 -2.70
C PHE A 561 1.24 -19.11 -2.73
N SER A 562 0.42 -19.89 -2.01
CA SER A 562 0.53 -21.36 -1.95
C SER A 562 0.37 -22.06 -3.29
N GLU A 563 -0.29 -21.40 -4.25
CA GLU A 563 -0.73 -21.99 -5.50
C GLU A 563 -1.01 -20.94 -6.59
N ALA A 564 -1.35 -21.43 -7.79
CA ALA A 564 -1.63 -20.58 -8.94
C ALA A 564 -2.95 -19.81 -8.80
N LEU A 565 -2.88 -18.51 -9.02
CA LEU A 565 -4.00 -17.59 -8.85
C LEU A 565 -4.70 -17.28 -10.15
N ASN A 566 -5.98 -16.88 -10.05
CA ASN A 566 -6.65 -16.20 -11.12
C ASN A 566 -5.98 -14.83 -11.38
N ALA A 567 -5.35 -14.69 -12.55
CA ALA A 567 -4.53 -13.54 -12.90
C ALA A 567 -5.27 -12.20 -12.86
N THR A 568 -6.58 -12.17 -13.14
CA THR A 568 -7.36 -10.92 -13.16
C THR A 568 -7.52 -10.36 -11.74
N VAL A 569 -7.91 -11.19 -10.77
CA VAL A 569 -8.08 -10.73 -9.39
C VAL A 569 -6.75 -10.52 -8.68
N ALA A 570 -5.71 -11.30 -9.01
CA ALA A 570 -4.35 -11.15 -8.48
C ALA A 570 -3.68 -9.83 -8.89
N GLN A 571 -4.03 -9.27 -10.05
CA GLN A 571 -3.50 -7.98 -10.54
C GLN A 571 -4.33 -6.78 -10.10
N THR A 572 -5.44 -7.00 -9.39
CA THR A 572 -6.30 -5.92 -8.93
C THR A 572 -5.70 -5.30 -7.66
N ALA A 573 -5.00 -4.17 -7.77
CA ALA A 573 -4.28 -3.54 -6.66
C ALA A 573 -5.17 -3.26 -5.43
N SER A 574 -6.46 -2.96 -5.63
CA SER A 574 -7.40 -2.72 -4.53
C SER A 574 -7.73 -3.96 -3.70
N ASN A 575 -7.30 -5.16 -4.10
CA ASN A 575 -7.40 -6.40 -3.31
C ASN A 575 -6.30 -6.53 -2.24
N TYR A 576 -5.35 -5.59 -2.25
CA TYR A 576 -4.24 -5.51 -1.31
C TYR A 576 -4.33 -4.18 -0.56
N SER A 577 -3.89 -4.19 0.70
CA SER A 577 -3.62 -2.97 1.46
C SER A 577 -2.45 -3.21 2.39
N ILE A 578 -1.60 -2.20 2.56
CA ILE A 578 -0.49 -2.23 3.50
C ILE A 578 -0.63 -0.96 4.35
N ASP A 579 -0.61 -1.09 5.67
CA ASP A 579 -0.66 0.03 6.60
C ASP A 579 0.53 0.99 6.38
N GLY A 580 0.25 2.29 6.39
CA GLY A 580 1.26 3.32 6.17
C GLY A 580 1.75 3.45 4.71
N LEU A 581 1.40 2.53 3.80
CA LEU A 581 1.87 2.56 2.41
C LEU A 581 0.74 2.70 1.39
N THR A 582 1.04 3.40 0.29
CA THR A 582 0.15 3.46 -0.89
C THR A 582 0.56 2.40 -1.90
N ILE A 583 -0.39 1.64 -2.47
CA ILE A 583 -0.13 0.65 -3.52
C ILE A 583 -0.54 1.25 -4.88
N SER A 584 0.42 1.38 -5.78
CA SER A 584 0.21 1.95 -7.12
C SER A 584 -0.08 0.89 -8.19
N SER A 585 0.38 -0.35 -8.00
CA SER A 585 0.12 -1.46 -8.92
C SER A 585 0.34 -2.83 -8.24
N ALA A 586 -0.29 -3.86 -8.81
CA ALA A 586 -0.09 -5.26 -8.48
C ALA A 586 0.15 -6.05 -9.78
N VAL A 587 1.28 -6.77 -9.87
CA VAL A 587 1.66 -7.53 -11.07
C VAL A 587 1.81 -9.01 -10.70
N TYR A 588 0.98 -9.86 -11.28
CA TYR A 588 0.99 -11.31 -11.02
C TYR A 588 2.00 -12.03 -11.91
N SER A 589 2.75 -12.95 -11.32
CA SER A 589 3.68 -13.87 -11.97
C SER A 589 3.21 -15.30 -11.72
N SER A 590 2.76 -15.97 -12.77
CA SER A 590 2.37 -17.38 -12.72
C SER A 590 3.55 -18.35 -12.67
N THR A 591 4.78 -17.85 -12.88
CA THR A 591 6.00 -18.67 -12.85
C THR A 591 6.33 -19.14 -11.43
N ASP A 592 6.07 -18.27 -10.46
CA ASP A 592 6.39 -18.50 -9.04
C ASP A 592 5.18 -18.24 -8.13
N ASN A 593 3.98 -18.06 -8.69
CA ASN A 593 2.76 -17.77 -7.94
C ASN A 593 2.87 -16.52 -7.05
N SER A 594 3.54 -15.48 -7.55
CA SER A 594 3.77 -14.25 -6.79
C SER A 594 3.02 -13.05 -7.35
N VAL A 595 2.68 -12.11 -6.48
CA VAL A 595 2.21 -10.76 -6.85
C VAL A 595 3.21 -9.73 -6.37
N MET A 596 3.76 -8.98 -7.31
CA MET A 596 4.63 -7.84 -7.02
C MET A 596 3.78 -6.58 -6.85
N LEU A 597 3.71 -6.08 -5.62
CA LEU A 597 3.09 -4.81 -5.28
C LEU A 597 4.11 -3.69 -5.42
N THR A 598 3.74 -2.60 -6.09
CA THR A 598 4.55 -1.37 -6.10
C THR A 598 3.97 -0.39 -5.09
N THR A 599 4.75 -0.06 -4.05
CA THR A 599 4.33 0.76 -2.92
C THR A 599 4.94 2.17 -2.96
N SER A 600 4.51 3.06 -2.04
CA SER A 600 5.38 4.18 -1.61
C SER A 600 6.65 3.66 -0.94
N ASN A 601 7.66 4.53 -0.80
CA ASN A 601 8.91 4.17 -0.13
C ASN A 601 8.66 3.75 1.31
N GLN A 602 9.28 2.64 1.72
CA GLN A 602 9.26 2.06 3.06
C GLN A 602 10.47 2.55 3.87
N ALA A 603 10.29 2.78 5.17
CA ALA A 603 11.42 3.09 6.05
C ALA A 603 12.12 1.80 6.51
N LEU A 604 13.44 1.86 6.71
CA LEU A 604 14.24 0.70 7.12
C LEU A 604 13.75 0.13 8.46
N CYS A 605 13.62 -1.19 8.54
CA CYS A 605 13.10 -1.97 9.66
C CYS A 605 11.66 -1.60 10.08
N GLU A 606 10.93 -0.88 9.24
CA GLU A 606 9.52 -0.61 9.46
C GLU A 606 8.73 -1.90 9.24
N THR A 607 7.89 -2.24 10.22
CA THR A 607 7.00 -3.40 10.14
C THR A 607 5.64 -2.94 9.63
N HIS A 608 5.19 -3.58 8.57
CA HIS A 608 3.90 -3.35 7.95
C HIS A 608 3.04 -4.61 8.03
N THR A 609 1.73 -4.43 8.03
CA THR A 609 0.70 -5.45 7.92
C THR A 609 0.13 -5.43 6.50
N LEU A 610 0.51 -6.42 5.68
CA LEU A 610 -0.15 -6.69 4.41
C LEU A 610 -1.51 -7.34 4.68
N THR A 611 -2.58 -6.81 4.11
CA THR A 611 -3.90 -7.43 4.08
C THR A 611 -4.28 -7.79 2.65
N VAL A 612 -4.66 -9.05 2.44
CA VAL A 612 -5.08 -9.61 1.15
C VAL A 612 -6.54 -10.05 1.23
N ARG A 613 -7.34 -9.69 0.23
CA ARG A 613 -8.77 -10.03 0.14
C ARG A 613 -9.22 -10.26 -1.29
N ASN A 614 -10.27 -11.05 -1.49
CA ASN A 614 -10.89 -11.32 -2.80
C ASN A 614 -9.97 -11.94 -3.87
N ILE A 615 -8.80 -12.44 -3.47
CA ILE A 615 -7.93 -13.22 -4.36
C ILE A 615 -8.49 -14.63 -4.50
N LYS A 616 -8.45 -15.14 -5.74
CA LYS A 616 -8.95 -16.46 -6.08
C LYS A 616 -7.82 -17.30 -6.64
N ASP A 617 -7.84 -18.59 -6.33
CA ASP A 617 -7.05 -19.57 -7.07
C ASP A 617 -7.64 -19.79 -8.48
N SER A 618 -7.08 -20.75 -9.20
CA SER A 618 -7.54 -21.14 -10.53
C SER A 618 -8.87 -21.93 -10.51
N ALA A 619 -9.24 -22.53 -9.37
CA ALA A 619 -10.49 -23.27 -9.16
C ALA A 619 -11.67 -22.36 -8.73
N GLY A 620 -11.39 -21.11 -8.36
CA GLY A 620 -12.34 -20.10 -7.93
C GLY A 620 -12.52 -19.97 -6.42
N ASN A 621 -11.75 -20.69 -5.59
CA ASN A 621 -11.83 -20.54 -4.14
C ASN A 621 -11.19 -19.20 -3.73
N ILE A 622 -11.88 -18.48 -2.84
CA ILE A 622 -11.47 -17.13 -2.43
C ILE A 622 -10.66 -17.24 -1.14
N ILE A 623 -9.47 -16.63 -1.11
CA ILE A 623 -8.69 -16.48 0.12
C ILE A 623 -9.58 -15.79 1.19
N PRO A 624 -9.71 -16.34 2.40
CA PRO A 624 -10.24 -15.59 3.53
C PRO A 624 -9.44 -14.29 3.68
N GLN A 625 -10.06 -13.18 4.09
CA GLN A 625 -9.27 -11.96 4.33
C GLN A 625 -8.14 -12.29 5.31
N THR A 626 -6.90 -12.19 4.83
CA THR A 626 -5.71 -12.65 5.55
C THR A 626 -4.78 -11.47 5.71
N SER A 627 -4.26 -11.30 6.91
CA SER A 627 -3.28 -10.26 7.23
C SER A 627 -1.98 -10.90 7.72
N GLU A 628 -0.86 -10.46 7.18
CA GLU A 628 0.46 -10.95 7.55
C GLU A 628 1.44 -9.78 7.70
N ARG A 629 2.23 -9.80 8.77
CA ARG A 629 3.22 -8.77 9.06
C ARG A 629 4.52 -9.08 8.33
N TYR A 630 5.15 -8.05 7.78
CA TYR A 630 6.49 -8.13 7.21
C TYR A 630 7.28 -6.87 7.57
N THR A 631 8.61 -6.99 7.58
CA THR A 631 9.52 -5.87 7.89
C THR A 631 10.36 -5.54 6.67
N TYR A 632 10.44 -4.26 6.30
CA TYR A 632 11.32 -3.81 5.21
C TYR A 632 12.78 -3.75 5.72
N ASP A 633 13.55 -4.81 5.51
CA ASP A 633 14.96 -4.86 5.91
C ASP A 633 15.83 -5.58 4.85
N PRO A 634 16.26 -4.87 3.79
CA PRO A 634 16.85 -5.48 2.63
C PRO A 634 18.23 -6.09 2.95
N GLY A 635 18.44 -7.32 2.48
CA GLY A 635 19.70 -8.04 2.67
C GLY A 635 19.88 -8.71 4.04
N LEU A 636 18.88 -8.63 4.93
CA LEU A 636 18.88 -9.33 6.22
C LEU A 636 18.87 -10.86 6.00
N ILE A 637 19.81 -11.54 6.65
CA ILE A 637 19.95 -13.01 6.64
C ILE A 637 19.29 -13.62 7.87
N GLY A 638 19.45 -12.99 9.02
CA GLY A 638 18.90 -13.45 10.29
C GLY A 638 18.86 -12.31 11.29
N TYR A 639 17.81 -12.29 12.11
CA TYR A 639 17.66 -11.38 13.23
C TYR A 639 17.23 -12.16 14.47
N TRP A 640 18.14 -12.23 15.44
CA TRP A 640 17.87 -12.85 16.73
C TRP A 640 17.67 -11.73 17.74
N ASN A 641 16.41 -11.46 18.05
CA ASN A 641 16.01 -10.45 19.04
C ASN A 641 16.18 -10.93 20.48
N LEU A 642 16.56 -12.21 20.66
CA LEU A 642 16.88 -12.87 21.93
C LEU A 642 15.78 -12.76 23.01
N SER A 643 14.53 -12.60 22.60
CA SER A 643 13.39 -12.40 23.50
C SER A 643 12.94 -13.66 24.25
N GLU A 644 13.57 -14.81 24.02
CA GLU A 644 13.27 -16.04 24.73
C GLU A 644 13.65 -15.98 26.22
N THR A 645 12.91 -16.73 27.04
CA THR A 645 13.14 -16.81 28.49
C THR A 645 13.76 -18.14 28.93
N ALA A 646 13.85 -19.12 28.02
CA ALA A 646 14.38 -20.47 28.27
C ALA A 646 14.67 -21.22 26.95
N GLY A 647 15.46 -22.29 27.02
CA GLY A 647 15.75 -23.18 25.89
C GLY A 647 17.20 -23.15 25.43
N THR A 648 17.51 -23.93 24.40
CA THR A 648 18.88 -24.11 23.85
C THR A 648 19.04 -23.51 22.44
N SER A 649 18.07 -22.73 21.97
CA SER A 649 18.07 -22.12 20.65
C SER A 649 17.46 -20.72 20.73
N ALA A 650 17.91 -19.81 19.85
CA ALA A 650 17.29 -18.51 19.64
C ALA A 650 16.62 -18.48 18.27
N SER A 651 15.38 -18.04 18.22
CA SER A 651 14.55 -18.04 17.02
C SER A 651 14.93 -16.89 16.10
N ASP A 652 14.99 -17.16 14.80
CA ASP A 652 15.18 -16.12 13.80
C ASP A 652 13.86 -15.40 13.50
N CYS A 653 13.82 -14.12 13.86
CA CYS A 653 12.69 -13.22 13.69
C CYS A 653 12.66 -12.54 12.33
N SER A 654 13.66 -12.76 11.45
CA SER A 654 13.70 -12.15 10.10
C SER A 654 12.71 -12.77 9.11
N GLY A 655 12.06 -13.87 9.49
CA GLY A 655 11.22 -14.68 8.59
C GLY A 655 12.00 -15.66 7.71
N LYS A 656 13.34 -15.71 7.79
CA LYS A 656 14.18 -16.67 7.04
C LYS A 656 14.38 -18.01 7.75
N LYS A 657 13.98 -18.12 9.02
CA LYS A 657 14.05 -19.36 9.84
C LYS A 657 15.48 -19.89 9.99
N ASN A 658 16.46 -19.00 10.01
CA ASN A 658 17.85 -19.31 10.33
C ASN A 658 18.05 -19.34 11.86
N ASP A 659 17.33 -20.21 12.57
CA ASP A 659 17.40 -20.28 14.03
C ASP A 659 18.84 -20.56 14.51
N ALA A 660 19.23 -19.92 15.62
CA ALA A 660 20.55 -20.03 16.22
C ALA A 660 20.57 -21.06 17.35
N THR A 661 21.74 -21.65 17.60
CA THR A 661 21.93 -22.64 18.67
C THR A 661 22.83 -22.07 19.76
N LEU A 662 22.42 -22.23 21.02
CA LEU A 662 23.24 -21.90 22.18
C LEU A 662 24.24 -23.04 22.41
N VAL A 663 25.53 -22.72 22.43
CA VAL A 663 26.60 -23.71 22.64
C VAL A 663 27.38 -23.38 23.90
N ASN A 664 27.68 -24.41 24.69
CA ASN A 664 28.47 -24.40 25.93
C ASN A 664 27.82 -23.75 27.16
N GLY A 665 26.58 -23.26 27.02
CA GLY A 665 25.72 -22.92 28.14
C GLY A 665 25.46 -21.43 28.42
N PRO A 666 25.38 -20.54 27.41
CA PRO A 666 24.86 -19.19 27.67
C PRO A 666 23.42 -19.29 28.18
N THR A 667 23.05 -18.38 29.08
CA THR A 667 21.78 -18.45 29.82
C THR A 667 20.86 -17.29 29.50
N TRP A 668 19.56 -17.55 29.41
CA TRP A 668 18.56 -16.51 29.23
C TRP A 668 18.41 -15.68 30.50
N THR A 669 18.39 -14.36 30.35
CA THR A 669 17.96 -13.46 31.41
C THR A 669 16.43 -13.43 31.47
N GLY A 670 15.84 -13.17 32.65
CA GLY A 670 14.39 -13.06 32.79
C GLY A 670 13.73 -11.93 31.97
N SER A 671 14.53 -11.12 31.29
CA SER A 671 14.15 -9.98 30.45
C SER A 671 14.43 -10.19 28.94
N GLY A 672 14.78 -11.41 28.50
CA GLY A 672 14.99 -11.70 27.08
C GLY A 672 16.32 -11.17 26.53
N GLN A 673 17.43 -11.41 27.22
CA GLN A 673 18.79 -11.28 26.68
C GLN A 673 19.58 -12.55 26.96
N LEU A 674 20.69 -12.72 26.25
CA LEU A 674 21.56 -13.88 26.44
C LEU A 674 22.81 -13.52 27.23
N GLN A 675 22.98 -14.14 28.41
CA GLN A 675 24.12 -13.97 29.32
C GLN A 675 25.20 -15.00 29.02
N PHE A 676 26.45 -14.52 28.91
CA PHE A 676 27.64 -15.30 28.64
C PHE A 676 28.52 -15.33 29.89
N ASP A 677 29.15 -16.48 30.14
CA ASP A 677 29.93 -16.74 31.35
C ASP A 677 31.39 -16.25 31.31
N GLY A 678 31.87 -15.79 30.14
CA GLY A 678 33.25 -15.35 29.96
C GLY A 678 34.26 -16.47 29.70
N THR A 679 33.82 -17.72 29.54
CA THR A 679 34.68 -18.89 29.31
C THR A 679 34.63 -19.40 27.87
N ASN A 680 33.50 -19.95 27.42
CA ASN A 680 33.41 -20.64 26.12
C ASN A 680 32.03 -20.63 25.45
N ASP A 681 31.12 -19.78 25.91
CA ASP A 681 29.77 -19.65 25.39
C ASP A 681 29.73 -19.09 23.96
N ALA A 682 28.77 -19.55 23.17
CA ALA A 682 28.52 -19.02 21.82
C ALA A 682 27.03 -19.08 21.46
N LEU A 683 26.57 -18.06 20.74
CA LEU A 683 25.34 -18.13 19.95
C LEU A 683 25.73 -18.44 18.50
N GLN A 684 25.61 -19.72 18.13
CA GLN A 684 25.99 -20.21 16.80
C GLN A 684 24.89 -19.91 15.78
N VAL A 685 25.23 -19.18 14.72
CA VAL A 685 24.30 -18.76 13.66
C VAL A 685 24.67 -19.36 12.30
N PRO A 686 23.70 -19.80 11.48
CA PRO A 686 23.96 -20.20 10.10
C PRO A 686 24.48 -19.05 9.24
N THR A 687 25.42 -19.32 8.35
CA THR A 687 25.89 -18.34 7.34
C THR A 687 25.18 -18.46 6.00
N THR A 688 24.07 -19.22 5.94
CA THR A 688 23.27 -19.42 4.74
C THR A 688 22.81 -18.07 4.17
N GLY A 689 23.27 -17.73 2.96
CA GLY A 689 22.95 -16.44 2.31
C GLY A 689 23.97 -15.32 2.56
N LEU A 690 24.97 -15.53 3.43
CA LEU A 690 26.10 -14.62 3.59
C LEU A 690 27.02 -14.69 2.35
N THR A 691 27.65 -13.57 2.02
CA THR A 691 28.64 -13.53 0.93
C THR A 691 30.00 -13.13 1.44
N ALA A 692 31.05 -13.74 0.87
CA ALA A 692 32.41 -13.38 1.22
C ALA A 692 32.79 -11.96 0.77
N SER A 693 32.11 -11.47 -0.28
CA SER A 693 32.34 -10.16 -0.88
C SER A 693 31.62 -9.02 -0.18
N ALA A 694 30.54 -9.25 0.56
CA ALA A 694 29.84 -8.18 1.26
C ALA A 694 28.98 -8.70 2.40
N GLY A 695 28.88 -7.90 3.45
CA GLY A 695 28.00 -8.17 4.57
C GLY A 695 28.07 -7.12 5.65
N THR A 696 27.20 -7.29 6.64
CA THR A 696 27.17 -6.49 7.85
C THR A 696 26.80 -7.37 9.04
N ILE A 697 27.44 -7.13 10.17
CA ILE A 697 26.99 -7.63 11.47
C ILE A 697 26.58 -6.46 12.34
N THR A 698 25.52 -6.63 13.12
CA THR A 698 25.16 -5.73 14.21
C THR A 698 24.87 -6.56 15.46
N VAL A 699 25.26 -6.06 16.62
CA VAL A 699 25.01 -6.71 17.92
C VAL A 699 24.95 -5.67 19.01
N GLN A 700 24.01 -5.82 19.93
CA GLN A 700 24.06 -5.11 21.20
C GLN A 700 24.87 -5.92 22.20
N ALA A 701 25.81 -5.28 22.86
CA ALA A 701 26.65 -5.91 23.86
C ALA A 701 26.69 -5.11 25.16
N TYR A 702 26.51 -5.80 26.28
CA TYR A 702 26.69 -5.28 27.62
C TYR A 702 27.92 -5.93 28.24
N VAL A 703 29.04 -5.21 28.31
CA VAL A 703 30.33 -5.77 28.72
C VAL A 703 30.57 -5.51 30.21
N THR A 704 30.92 -6.54 30.99
CA THR A 704 31.11 -6.41 32.45
C THR A 704 32.57 -6.45 32.89
N SER A 705 33.51 -6.78 32.00
CA SER A 705 34.92 -6.86 32.33
C SER A 705 35.83 -6.39 31.20
N SER A 706 37.02 -5.91 31.55
CA SER A 706 38.08 -5.56 30.59
C SER A 706 39.07 -6.72 30.43
N GLN A 707 38.57 -7.94 30.19
CA GLN A 707 39.43 -9.08 29.87
C GLN A 707 40.34 -8.79 28.68
N ASN A 708 41.43 -9.55 28.57
CA ASN A 708 42.49 -9.26 27.61
C ASN A 708 42.00 -9.38 26.16
N VAL A 709 41.11 -10.33 25.84
CA VAL A 709 40.42 -10.45 24.53
C VAL A 709 38.99 -10.97 24.75
N GLN A 710 37.98 -10.33 24.13
CA GLN A 710 36.56 -10.78 24.17
C GLN A 710 35.89 -10.53 22.83
N TYR A 711 35.22 -11.53 22.24
CA TYR A 711 34.57 -11.42 20.92
C TYR A 711 33.08 -11.15 21.02
N PHE A 712 32.61 -10.22 20.19
CA PHE A 712 31.18 -9.94 20.00
C PHE A 712 30.63 -10.71 18.81
N PHE A 713 31.43 -10.86 17.77
CA PHE A 713 31.13 -11.66 16.60
C PHE A 713 32.41 -12.26 16.04
N GLY A 714 32.32 -13.51 15.58
CA GLY A 714 33.43 -14.19 14.94
C GLY A 714 33.00 -15.19 13.87
N HIS A 715 33.75 -15.17 12.78
CA HIS A 715 33.77 -16.19 11.75
C HIS A 715 35.22 -16.47 11.39
N SER A 716 35.61 -17.74 11.32
CA SER A 716 37.01 -18.15 11.09
C SER A 716 37.10 -19.53 10.43
N VAL A 717 37.96 -19.66 9.41
CA VAL A 717 38.39 -20.95 8.82
C VAL A 717 39.85 -21.17 9.18
N GLY A 718 40.15 -22.27 9.89
CA GLY A 718 41.51 -22.77 10.12
C GLY A 718 42.47 -21.73 10.72
N ALA A 719 42.62 -21.77 12.05
CA ALA A 719 43.56 -20.98 12.85
C ALA A 719 44.13 -19.73 12.15
N TRP A 720 43.28 -18.69 12.04
CA TRP A 720 43.67 -17.31 11.74
C TRP A 720 43.92 -16.94 10.27
N SER A 721 43.72 -17.83 9.30
CA SER A 721 44.05 -17.54 7.89
C SER A 721 42.91 -16.89 7.06
N ASN A 722 41.66 -17.00 7.52
CA ASN A 722 40.48 -16.47 6.83
C ASN A 722 39.40 -16.17 7.88
N ARG A 723 39.25 -14.90 8.28
CA ARG A 723 38.38 -14.50 9.39
C ARG A 723 37.72 -13.14 9.20
N ILE A 724 36.57 -12.96 9.85
CA ILE A 724 35.91 -11.69 10.11
C ILE A 724 35.43 -11.65 11.56
N GLN A 725 35.94 -10.68 12.33
CA GLN A 725 35.76 -10.64 13.78
C GLN A 725 35.60 -9.20 14.28
N LEU A 726 34.73 -9.01 15.27
CA LEU A 726 34.58 -7.79 16.05
C LEU A 726 34.76 -8.14 17.53
N TYR A 727 35.76 -7.55 18.17
CA TYR A 727 36.21 -7.97 19.50
C TYR A 727 36.85 -6.83 20.28
N THR A 728 37.05 -6.97 21.58
CA THR A 728 37.90 -6.07 22.36
C THR A 728 39.24 -6.70 22.68
N SER A 729 40.30 -5.88 22.75
CA SER A 729 41.58 -6.24 23.34
C SER A 729 41.95 -5.22 24.41
N ALA A 730 42.17 -5.66 25.65
CA ALA A 730 42.41 -4.77 26.80
C ALA A 730 41.37 -3.63 26.93
N GLY A 731 40.09 -3.92 26.68
CA GLY A 731 38.99 -2.95 26.75
C GLY A 731 38.86 -2.01 25.54
N GLN A 732 39.72 -2.13 24.52
CA GLN A 732 39.60 -1.34 23.29
C GLN A 732 39.02 -2.17 22.15
N LEU A 733 38.11 -1.58 21.37
CA LEU A 733 37.48 -2.24 20.24
C LEU A 733 38.49 -2.46 19.10
N CYS A 734 38.40 -3.65 18.49
CA CYS A 734 39.32 -4.16 17.49
C CYS A 734 38.53 -4.89 16.39
N VAL A 735 39.09 -4.88 15.18
CA VAL A 735 38.53 -5.57 14.02
C VAL A 735 39.55 -6.56 13.47
N GLY A 736 39.12 -7.80 13.26
CA GLY A 736 39.94 -8.87 12.69
C GLY A 736 39.47 -9.24 11.29
N MET A 737 40.28 -8.97 10.26
CA MET A 737 39.94 -9.27 8.85
C MET A 737 41.10 -10.00 8.16
N GLY A 738 40.83 -11.12 7.48
CA GLY A 738 41.81 -11.82 6.63
C GLY A 738 42.87 -12.65 7.37
N GLY A 739 44.00 -12.94 6.69
CA GLY A 739 45.02 -13.92 7.13
C GLY A 739 46.23 -13.36 7.87
N THR A 740 46.47 -12.05 7.83
CA THR A 740 47.53 -11.40 8.63
C THR A 740 46.91 -10.75 9.86
N HIS A 741 47.63 -10.73 10.99
CA HIS A 741 47.24 -10.03 12.22
C HIS A 741 47.36 -8.50 12.07
N SER A 742 46.92 -7.95 10.95
CA SER A 742 46.91 -6.52 10.64
C SER A 742 45.57 -5.94 11.05
N SER A 743 45.34 -5.92 12.37
CA SER A 743 44.20 -5.30 13.02
C SER A 743 44.36 -3.78 13.00
N ALA A 744 43.26 -3.05 12.89
CA ALA A 744 43.19 -1.76 13.57
C ALA A 744 43.01 -2.08 15.06
N ILE A 745 44.08 -1.92 15.82
CA ILE A 745 44.12 -2.10 17.27
C ILE A 745 43.93 -0.75 17.94
N ASN A 746 43.26 -0.74 19.08
CA ASN A 746 43.11 0.43 19.96
C ASN A 746 42.24 1.55 19.37
N LEU A 747 41.08 1.19 18.79
CA LEU A 747 40.19 2.16 18.14
C LEU A 747 39.56 3.12 19.14
N ASP A 748 38.65 2.61 19.96
CA ASP A 748 37.96 3.33 21.02
C ASP A 748 37.81 2.38 22.22
N ALA A 749 37.83 2.93 23.43
CA ALA A 749 37.52 2.17 24.64
C ALA A 749 36.01 1.87 24.69
N ILE A 750 35.65 0.65 25.08
CA ILE A 750 34.28 0.31 25.42
C ILE A 750 34.05 0.58 26.91
N SER A 751 32.95 1.24 27.25
CA SER A 751 32.55 1.39 28.64
C SER A 751 32.13 0.04 29.20
N LEU A 752 32.31 -0.13 30.52
CA LEU A 752 31.80 -1.32 31.20
C LEU A 752 30.44 -1.01 31.84
N ASN A 753 29.61 -2.04 31.96
CA ASN A 753 28.29 -2.00 32.60
C ASN A 753 27.28 -1.08 31.91
N GLU A 754 27.33 -1.10 30.58
CA GLU A 754 26.63 -0.19 29.69
C GLU A 754 26.33 -0.95 28.39
N TRP A 755 25.16 -0.72 27.79
CA TRP A 755 24.79 -1.32 26.50
C TRP A 755 25.39 -0.51 25.36
N HIS A 756 26.02 -1.21 24.42
CA HIS A 756 26.57 -0.61 23.21
C HIS A 756 26.02 -1.27 21.95
N ASN A 757 25.74 -0.46 20.93
CA ASN A 757 25.41 -0.90 19.58
C ASN A 757 26.71 -1.03 18.76
N LEU A 758 27.08 -2.24 18.42
CA LEU A 758 28.31 -2.54 17.68
C LEU A 758 27.97 -3.00 16.26
N ALA A 759 28.68 -2.47 15.26
CA ALA A 759 28.52 -2.93 13.89
C ALA A 759 29.84 -3.02 13.12
N LEU A 760 29.92 -3.98 12.21
CA LEU A 760 31.01 -4.12 11.24
C LEU A 760 30.43 -4.41 9.86
N THR A 761 30.76 -3.57 8.89
CA THR A 761 30.34 -3.66 7.48
C THR A 761 31.56 -3.96 6.61
N TRP A 762 31.38 -4.69 5.51
CA TRP A 762 32.44 -4.92 4.51
C TRP A 762 31.91 -5.05 3.08
N ASN A 763 32.69 -4.60 2.10
CA ASN A 763 32.36 -4.61 0.68
C ASN A 763 33.56 -4.92 -0.24
N GLY A 764 34.03 -6.15 -0.20
CA GLY A 764 35.01 -6.71 -1.14
C GLY A 764 36.42 -6.25 -0.82
N THR A 765 36.69 -4.95 -0.87
CA THR A 765 38.00 -4.37 -0.56
C THR A 765 37.99 -3.49 0.69
N ASN A 766 36.83 -3.01 1.17
CA ASN A 766 36.80 -2.13 2.35
C ASN A 766 35.98 -2.72 3.50
N TYR A 767 36.29 -2.28 4.71
CA TYR A 767 35.48 -2.49 5.90
C TYR A 767 35.25 -1.17 6.64
N THR A 768 34.20 -1.11 7.44
CA THR A 768 33.92 0.01 8.34
C THR A 768 33.27 -0.51 9.62
N ALA A 769 33.81 -0.10 10.77
CA ALA A 769 33.31 -0.46 12.09
C ALA A 769 32.68 0.75 12.78
N TYR A 770 31.66 0.47 13.59
CA TYR A 770 30.85 1.46 14.28
C TYR A 770 30.67 1.09 15.75
N LEU A 771 30.68 2.12 16.59
CA LEU A 771 30.32 2.07 18.01
C LEU A 771 29.23 3.12 18.24
N ASP A 772 28.06 2.68 18.69
CA ASP A 772 26.89 3.52 18.97
C ASP A 772 26.53 4.42 17.78
N GLY A 773 26.52 3.82 16.58
CA GLY A 773 26.20 4.49 15.31
C GLY A 773 27.30 5.39 14.77
N ARG A 774 28.33 5.71 15.56
CA ARG A 774 29.50 6.48 15.13
C ARG A 774 30.52 5.56 14.48
N GLN A 775 30.98 5.94 13.28
CA GLN A 775 32.11 5.27 12.64
C GLN A 775 33.39 5.48 13.48
N ILE A 776 34.03 4.37 13.86
CA ILE A 776 35.27 4.37 14.65
C ILE A 776 36.49 3.94 13.84
N ALA A 777 36.27 3.18 12.76
CA ALA A 777 37.34 2.70 11.91
C ALA A 777 36.84 2.43 10.50
N SER A 778 37.73 2.60 9.53
CA SER A 778 37.56 2.11 8.18
C SER A 778 38.92 1.77 7.60
N GLY A 779 38.98 0.77 6.74
CA GLY A 779 40.22 0.38 6.09
C GLY A 779 39.98 -0.53 4.92
N THR A 780 41.08 -0.94 4.29
CA THR A 780 41.03 -1.99 3.28
C THR A 780 41.18 -3.36 3.94
N TYR A 781 40.47 -4.34 3.40
CA TYR A 781 40.69 -5.74 3.73
C TYR A 781 40.91 -6.53 2.45
N THR A 782 41.80 -7.51 2.55
CA THR A 782 42.05 -8.51 1.50
C THR A 782 41.87 -9.88 2.14
N GLY A 783 40.64 -10.28 2.47
CA GLY A 783 40.44 -11.62 3.02
C GLY A 783 39.10 -11.94 3.67
N LEU A 784 38.15 -12.37 2.84
CA LEU A 784 37.27 -13.50 3.12
C LEU A 784 37.26 -14.29 1.80
N THR A 785 37.93 -15.42 1.73
CA THR A 785 38.03 -16.22 0.49
C THR A 785 37.07 -17.41 0.49
N SER A 786 36.56 -17.78 1.66
CA SER A 786 35.61 -18.86 1.87
C SER A 786 34.75 -18.61 3.11
N LEU A 787 33.57 -19.24 3.16
CA LEU A 787 32.64 -19.20 4.28
C LEU A 787 32.55 -20.59 4.92
N THR A 788 32.68 -20.69 6.24
CA THR A 788 32.19 -21.84 7.02
C THR A 788 30.66 -21.84 7.06
N THR A 789 30.07 -22.98 7.44
CA THR A 789 28.62 -23.17 7.63
C THR A 789 28.04 -22.32 8.76
N PHE A 790 28.86 -21.93 9.74
CA PHE A 790 28.42 -21.20 10.93
C PHE A 790 29.38 -20.05 11.28
N ALA A 791 28.81 -19.01 11.86
CA ALA A 791 29.51 -17.96 12.61
C ALA A 791 29.01 -17.97 14.06
N ASP A 792 29.70 -17.28 14.96
CA ASP A 792 29.29 -17.19 16.36
C ASP A 792 29.12 -15.70 16.76
N PHE A 793 28.01 -15.38 17.42
CA PHE A 793 27.93 -14.19 18.27
C PHE A 793 28.44 -14.54 19.67
N GLY A 794 29.14 -13.58 20.29
CA GLY A 794 29.75 -13.74 21.60
C GLY A 794 31.02 -14.61 21.63
N ASN A 795 31.55 -15.07 20.49
CA ASN A 795 32.76 -15.89 20.43
C ASN A 795 33.56 -15.67 19.12
N ASP A 796 34.72 -16.31 18.99
CA ASP A 796 35.71 -16.10 17.92
C ASP A 796 35.33 -16.75 16.56
N GLY A 797 34.27 -17.56 16.53
CA GLY A 797 33.79 -18.30 15.35
C GLY A 797 34.53 -19.61 15.08
N CYS A 798 35.47 -20.01 15.94
CA CYS A 798 36.19 -21.27 15.86
C CYS A 798 35.37 -22.39 16.53
N THR A 799 34.47 -23.00 15.76
CA THR A 799 33.51 -24.02 16.23
C THR A 799 34.11 -25.21 16.98
N SER A 800 35.42 -25.48 16.85
CA SER A 800 36.13 -26.58 17.54
C SER A 800 36.81 -26.20 18.86
N ALA A 801 37.00 -24.91 19.16
CA ALA A 801 37.74 -24.46 20.34
C ALA A 801 36.91 -23.52 21.24
N ARG A 802 36.37 -22.42 20.69
CA ARG A 802 35.55 -21.42 21.40
C ARG A 802 36.15 -20.93 22.71
N ASN A 803 37.42 -20.55 22.72
CA ASN A 803 38.15 -20.25 23.96
C ASN A 803 38.08 -18.77 24.40
N GLU A 804 37.48 -17.89 23.59
CA GLU A 804 37.56 -16.43 23.78
C GLU A 804 36.17 -15.82 23.61
N THR A 805 35.39 -15.73 24.70
CA THR A 805 34.00 -15.25 24.70
C THR A 805 33.84 -13.92 25.44
N ILE A 806 32.72 -13.24 25.22
CA ILE A 806 32.33 -12.05 25.99
C ILE A 806 31.99 -12.41 27.44
N SER A 807 32.50 -11.63 28.40
CA SER A 807 31.97 -11.59 29.77
C SER A 807 30.89 -10.51 29.82
N GLY A 808 29.63 -10.92 29.73
CA GLY A 808 28.54 -9.96 29.59
C GLY A 808 27.27 -10.54 28.99
N LYS A 809 26.46 -9.66 28.41
CA LYS A 809 25.21 -10.02 27.72
C LYS A 809 25.26 -9.55 26.29
N ILE A 810 24.51 -10.22 25.42
CA ILE A 810 24.21 -9.72 24.08
C ILE A 810 22.71 -9.68 23.84
N ASP A 811 22.30 -8.82 22.92
CA ASP A 811 20.94 -8.65 22.45
C ASP A 811 20.93 -8.18 20.98
N ARG A 812 19.77 -8.28 20.31
CA ARG A 812 19.48 -7.77 18.96
C ARG A 812 20.58 -8.04 17.91
N CYS A 813 20.96 -9.32 17.78
CA CYS A 813 21.98 -9.76 16.83
C CYS A 813 21.42 -9.81 15.40
N ARG A 814 22.08 -9.16 14.42
CA ARG A 814 21.72 -9.26 12.99
C ARG A 814 22.90 -9.57 12.10
N LEU A 815 22.60 -10.28 11.02
CA LEU A 815 23.54 -10.60 9.95
C LEU A 815 22.94 -10.22 8.59
N TYR A 816 23.72 -9.54 7.75
CA TYR A 816 23.30 -9.07 6.42
C TYR A 816 24.25 -9.57 5.32
N ASN A 817 23.72 -9.80 4.11
CA ASN A 817 24.48 -10.18 2.92
C ASN A 817 25.04 -9.00 2.12
N ARG A 818 24.94 -7.78 2.66
CA ARG A 818 25.44 -6.54 2.06
C ARG A 818 26.07 -5.62 3.11
N ALA A 819 26.92 -4.71 2.66
CA ALA A 819 27.36 -3.59 3.48
C ALA A 819 26.22 -2.59 3.67
N LEU A 820 25.85 -2.30 4.91
CA LEU A 820 24.96 -1.21 5.26
C LEU A 820 25.72 0.12 5.19
N SER A 821 25.04 1.17 4.73
CA SER A 821 25.57 2.53 4.75
C SER A 821 25.61 3.11 6.17
N ALA A 822 26.41 4.16 6.38
CA ALA A 822 26.47 4.83 7.68
C ALA A 822 25.10 5.35 8.17
N SER A 823 24.22 5.80 7.25
CA SER A 823 22.85 6.21 7.61
C SER A 823 21.96 5.04 8.01
N GLU A 824 22.12 3.88 7.36
CA GLU A 824 21.38 2.66 7.74
C GLU A 824 21.88 2.13 9.08
N ILE A 825 23.20 2.17 9.34
CA ILE A 825 23.77 1.83 10.65
C ILE A 825 23.30 2.81 11.73
N ALA A 826 23.28 4.11 11.46
CA ALA A 826 22.75 5.09 12.40
C ALA A 826 21.26 4.86 12.67
N SER A 827 20.49 4.52 11.64
CA SER A 827 19.07 4.15 11.78
C SER A 827 18.95 2.91 12.66
N LEU A 828 19.61 1.80 12.32
CA LEU A 828 19.59 0.57 13.14
C LEU A 828 20.04 0.81 14.57
N THR A 829 21.11 1.57 14.77
CA THR A 829 21.59 1.96 16.11
C THR A 829 20.50 2.67 16.87
N GLN A 830 19.74 3.54 16.22
CA GLN A 830 18.62 4.25 16.83
C GLN A 830 17.47 3.30 17.14
N ILE A 831 17.11 2.39 16.22
CA ILE A 831 16.06 1.37 16.44
C ILE A 831 16.41 0.40 17.57
N ASP A 832 17.67 -0.02 17.61
CA ASP A 832 18.18 -0.99 18.56
C ASP A 832 18.54 -0.35 19.87
N SER A 833 18.95 0.91 19.85
CA SER A 833 19.23 1.68 21.04
C SER A 833 18.11 1.42 22.02
N PRO A 834 18.43 1.17 23.29
CA PRO A 834 17.43 1.38 24.31
C PRO A 834 17.02 2.85 24.18
N PHE A 835 15.98 3.12 23.39
CA PHE A 835 15.21 4.33 23.51
C PHE A 835 14.60 4.22 24.88
N ALA A 836 15.37 4.68 25.86
CA ALA A 836 14.86 4.85 27.19
C ALA A 836 13.90 6.05 27.06
N PHE A 837 12.61 5.71 27.01
CA PHE A 837 11.76 6.24 28.06
C PHE A 837 12.60 6.22 29.35
N ALA A 838 13.06 7.39 29.82
CA ALA A 838 13.65 7.39 31.15
C ALA A 838 12.52 6.92 32.07
N GLU A 839 12.72 5.81 32.78
CA GLU A 839 11.66 5.18 33.59
C GLU A 839 10.88 6.28 34.32
N ILE A 840 9.62 6.49 33.92
CA ILE A 840 8.79 7.48 34.57
C ILE A 840 8.60 7.02 36.00
N GLY A 841 8.28 5.74 36.15
CA GLY A 841 7.97 5.11 37.42
C GLY A 841 6.64 5.62 37.99
N ASN A 842 6.06 4.80 38.87
CA ASN A 842 4.81 5.13 39.54
C ASN A 842 4.92 6.46 40.31
N LYS A 843 3.82 7.22 40.33
CA LYS A 843 3.74 8.50 41.01
C LYS A 843 2.76 8.43 42.17
N GLU A 844 3.05 9.19 43.21
CA GLU A 844 2.14 9.42 44.31
C GLU A 844 1.87 10.91 44.45
N VAL A 845 0.62 11.27 44.72
CA VAL A 845 0.21 12.65 44.97
C VAL A 845 -0.93 12.66 46.00
N ASP A 846 -0.98 13.70 46.83
CA ASP A 846 -2.07 13.91 47.78
C ASP A 846 -3.23 14.67 47.08
N GLU A 847 -4.49 14.35 47.38
CA GLU A 847 -5.64 15.09 46.86
C GLU A 847 -5.53 16.61 47.08
N GLY A 848 -5.97 17.39 46.09
CA GLY A 848 -5.91 18.86 46.13
C GLY A 848 -4.53 19.46 45.85
N THR A 849 -3.50 18.63 45.58
CA THR A 849 -2.15 19.09 45.22
C THR A 849 -1.83 18.84 43.74
N VAL A 850 -0.89 19.59 43.16
CA VAL A 850 -0.49 19.40 41.76
C VAL A 850 0.55 18.30 41.64
N LEU A 851 0.26 17.28 40.83
CA LEU A 851 1.24 16.34 40.32
C LEU A 851 1.86 16.92 39.05
N THR A 852 3.16 17.16 39.08
CA THR A 852 3.93 17.58 37.91
C THR A 852 5.20 16.78 37.78
N PHE A 853 5.50 16.30 36.57
CA PHE A 853 6.78 15.65 36.28
C PHE A 853 7.11 15.77 34.79
N ASN A 854 8.40 15.72 34.49
CA ASN A 854 8.87 15.67 33.12
C ASN A 854 8.87 14.21 32.65
N VAL A 855 8.48 14.01 31.40
CA VAL A 855 8.73 12.78 30.68
C VAL A 855 10.01 12.98 29.88
N GLU A 856 11.08 12.37 30.38
CA GLU A 856 12.41 12.52 29.79
C GLU A 856 12.66 11.46 28.73
N VAL A 857 13.25 11.91 27.63
CA VAL A 857 13.69 11.06 26.52
C VAL A 857 15.13 11.42 26.21
N THR A 858 15.93 10.40 25.87
CA THR A 858 17.37 10.56 25.64
C THR A 858 17.68 11.39 24.38
N ASP A 859 16.76 11.40 23.41
CA ASP A 859 16.85 12.18 22.18
C ASP A 859 15.72 13.24 22.10
N GLN A 860 16.11 14.50 21.91
CA GLN A 860 15.18 15.63 21.79
C GLN A 860 14.27 15.53 20.56
N ALA A 861 14.66 14.78 19.53
CA ALA A 861 13.86 14.54 18.32
C ALA A 861 12.72 13.52 18.53
N VAL A 862 12.68 12.83 19.67
CA VAL A 862 11.57 11.92 20.03
C VAL A 862 10.35 12.73 20.46
N ASN A 863 9.23 12.47 19.79
CA ASN A 863 7.93 12.99 20.19
C ASN A 863 7.38 12.10 21.30
N VAL A 864 6.82 12.70 22.33
CA VAL A 864 6.14 11.96 23.40
C VAL A 864 4.70 12.42 23.43
N ALA A 865 3.76 11.49 23.60
CA ALA A 865 2.37 11.82 23.89
C ALA A 865 1.85 11.02 25.09
N LEU A 866 0.89 11.62 25.80
CA LEU A 866 -0.01 10.88 26.68
C LEU A 866 -1.10 10.30 25.78
N VAL A 867 -1.13 8.97 25.63
CA VAL A 867 -2.01 8.29 24.67
C VAL A 867 -3.25 7.70 25.30
N ASP A 868 -3.15 7.28 26.55
CA ASP A 868 -4.30 6.77 27.31
C ASP A 868 -4.15 7.13 28.79
N ASN A 869 -5.27 7.35 29.46
CA ASN A 869 -5.35 7.48 30.91
C ASN A 869 -6.79 7.29 31.39
N ASN A 870 -6.94 6.72 32.59
CA ASN A 870 -8.23 6.59 33.26
C ASN A 870 -8.42 7.64 34.37
N LEU A 871 -7.75 8.80 34.25
CA LEU A 871 -7.84 9.86 35.25
C LEU A 871 -9.26 10.44 35.31
N PRO A 872 -9.81 10.73 36.50
CA PRO A 872 -11.16 11.28 36.66
C PRO A 872 -11.35 12.69 36.08
N SER A 873 -10.25 13.42 35.84
CA SER A 873 -10.26 14.75 35.22
C SER A 873 -9.09 14.91 34.24
N THR A 874 -9.28 15.78 33.25
CA THR A 874 -8.34 15.93 32.13
C THR A 874 -6.97 16.49 32.59
N PRO A 875 -5.85 15.77 32.36
CA PRO A 875 -4.52 16.28 32.62
C PRO A 875 -4.04 17.24 31.52
N SER A 876 -2.99 18.01 31.79
CA SER A 876 -2.23 18.78 30.80
C SER A 876 -0.93 18.06 30.47
N PHE A 877 -0.64 17.86 29.19
CA PHE A 877 0.64 17.34 28.71
C PHE A 877 1.20 18.23 27.61
N VAL A 878 2.11 19.14 27.97
CA VAL A 878 2.66 20.16 27.05
C VAL A 878 4.17 20.16 27.17
N ASN A 879 4.87 20.16 26.04
CA ASN A 879 6.35 20.16 25.99
C ASN A 879 6.98 19.07 26.87
N LYS A 880 6.40 17.85 26.84
CA LYS A 880 6.85 16.68 27.62
C LYS A 880 6.70 16.84 29.14
N VAL A 881 5.91 17.81 29.61
CA VAL A 881 5.60 18.00 31.03
C VAL A 881 4.16 17.56 31.29
N PHE A 882 3.99 16.58 32.16
CA PHE A 882 2.68 16.17 32.67
C PHE A 882 2.31 17.03 33.87
N THR A 883 1.07 17.53 33.89
CA THR A 883 0.51 18.29 35.01
C THR A 883 -0.94 17.89 35.23
N TRP A 884 -1.26 17.48 36.45
CA TRP A 884 -2.62 17.13 36.85
C TRP A 884 -2.87 17.49 38.32
N THR A 885 -4.10 17.86 38.65
CA THR A 885 -4.51 18.18 40.03
C THR A 885 -5.72 17.34 40.39
N PRO A 886 -5.55 16.22 41.13
CA PRO A 886 -6.68 15.47 41.69
C PRO A 886 -7.50 16.35 42.64
N ASP A 887 -8.82 16.23 42.60
CA ASP A 887 -9.68 16.80 43.63
C ASP A 887 -9.85 15.81 44.79
N TYR A 888 -10.64 16.20 45.79
CA TYR A 888 -10.86 15.42 47.00
C TYR A 888 -11.84 14.23 46.86
N ASN A 889 -12.19 13.85 45.64
CA ASN A 889 -12.96 12.63 45.37
C ASN A 889 -12.18 11.67 44.45
N HIS A 890 -10.89 11.93 44.26
CA HIS A 890 -10.05 11.20 43.31
C HIS A 890 -9.07 10.25 44.01
N SER A 891 -9.17 9.96 45.30
CA SER A 891 -8.32 8.96 45.94
C SER A 891 -8.47 7.57 45.28
N GLY A 892 -7.34 6.89 45.11
CA GLY A 892 -7.28 5.62 44.36
C GLY A 892 -6.05 5.52 43.46
N THR A 893 -6.03 4.49 42.61
CA THR A 893 -4.95 4.22 41.66
C THR A 893 -5.44 4.39 40.24
N TYR A 894 -4.70 5.16 39.45
CA TYR A 894 -4.99 5.43 38.04
C TYR A 894 -3.84 4.97 37.17
N GLU A 895 -4.15 4.60 35.94
CA GLU A 895 -3.16 4.23 34.94
C GLU A 895 -3.05 5.36 33.92
N CYS A 896 -1.80 5.71 33.59
CA CYS A 896 -1.48 6.63 32.52
C CYS A 896 -0.47 5.96 31.60
N THR A 897 -0.80 5.87 30.32
CA THR A 897 0.08 5.32 29.28
C THR A 897 0.65 6.45 28.45
N PHE A 898 1.97 6.54 28.44
CA PHE A 898 2.72 7.47 27.59
C PHE A 898 3.38 6.69 26.47
N ASN A 899 3.42 7.28 25.28
CA ASN A 899 4.17 6.74 24.17
C ASN A 899 5.30 7.69 23.77
N ALA A 900 6.44 7.09 23.42
CA ALA A 900 7.55 7.75 22.76
C ALA A 900 7.56 7.29 21.31
N LEU A 901 7.46 8.24 20.38
CA LEU A 901 7.40 8.03 18.94
C LEU A 901 8.62 8.65 18.27
N TYR A 902 9.35 7.83 17.52
CA TYR A 902 10.37 8.28 16.57
C TYR A 902 10.10 7.67 15.19
N GLY A 903 9.48 8.47 14.30
CA GLY A 903 8.96 7.93 13.04
C GLY A 903 7.78 6.98 13.29
N THR A 904 7.93 5.70 12.95
CA THR A 904 6.93 4.64 13.16
C THR A 904 7.25 3.69 14.30
N ILE A 905 8.34 3.96 15.04
CA ILE A 905 8.76 3.15 16.19
C ILE A 905 8.13 3.76 17.44
N GLU A 906 7.48 2.90 18.21
CA GLU A 906 6.77 3.25 19.43
C GLU A 906 7.34 2.44 20.60
N ASP A 907 7.64 3.14 21.68
CA ASP A 907 7.80 2.54 23.01
C ASP A 907 6.73 3.13 23.94
N SER A 908 6.24 2.34 24.89
CA SER A 908 5.17 2.76 25.79
C SER A 908 5.44 2.36 27.21
N GLU A 909 5.28 3.31 28.13
CA GLU A 909 5.31 3.05 29.57
C GLU A 909 3.92 3.36 30.15
N THR A 910 3.35 2.39 30.88
CA THR A 910 2.16 2.60 31.70
C THR A 910 2.59 2.75 33.15
N ILE A 911 2.29 3.91 33.72
CA ILE A 911 2.54 4.18 35.14
C ILE A 911 1.25 4.08 35.94
N ILE A 912 1.42 3.76 37.23
CA ILE A 912 0.37 3.91 38.22
C ILE A 912 0.54 5.26 38.93
N VAL A 913 -0.50 6.08 38.91
CA VAL A 913 -0.64 7.29 39.72
C VAL A 913 -1.52 6.96 40.92
N THR A 914 -0.92 6.87 42.10
CA THR A 914 -1.63 6.68 43.37
C THR A 914 -1.98 8.03 43.98
N VAL A 915 -3.27 8.34 44.03
CA VAL A 915 -3.79 9.52 44.74
C VAL A 915 -4.11 9.13 46.17
N LYS A 916 -3.41 9.74 47.13
CA LYS A 916 -3.64 9.52 48.56
C LYS A 916 -4.78 10.40 49.04
N ASN A 917 -5.73 9.76 49.72
CA ASN A 917 -6.85 10.45 50.36
C ASN A 917 -6.34 11.48 51.37
N VAL A 918 -6.79 12.73 51.25
CA VAL A 918 -6.49 13.79 52.21
C VAL A 918 -7.76 14.12 52.99
N ASN A 919 -7.79 13.69 54.25
CA ASN A 919 -8.95 13.84 55.10
C ASN A 919 -9.37 15.32 55.30
N ARG A 920 -10.68 15.60 55.18
CA ARG A 920 -11.33 16.89 55.34
C ARG A 920 -12.24 16.84 56.57
N ALA A 921 -12.29 17.96 57.31
CA ALA A 921 -13.11 18.02 58.51
C ALA A 921 -14.61 17.83 58.21
N PRO A 922 -15.39 17.20 59.13
CA PRO A 922 -16.83 17.08 58.99
C PRO A 922 -17.51 18.44 58.87
N VAL A 923 -18.54 18.54 58.03
CA VAL A 923 -19.32 19.77 57.88
C VAL A 923 -20.53 19.70 58.82
N LEU A 924 -20.47 20.43 59.93
CA LEU A 924 -21.59 20.55 60.88
C LEU A 924 -22.69 21.46 60.30
N ALA A 925 -23.92 20.94 60.20
CA ALA A 925 -25.07 21.71 59.74
C ALA A 925 -25.41 22.82 60.73
N SER A 926 -25.79 23.99 60.21
CA SER A 926 -26.07 25.16 61.05
C SER A 926 -27.24 24.91 62.00
N ILE A 927 -26.98 25.07 63.29
CA ILE A 927 -27.95 25.02 64.38
C ILE A 927 -28.27 26.46 64.80
N PRO A 928 -29.47 26.97 64.50
CA PRO A 928 -29.86 28.32 64.89
C PRO A 928 -30.03 28.43 66.40
N ALA A 929 -29.94 29.66 66.91
CA ALA A 929 -30.20 29.96 68.33
C ALA A 929 -31.55 29.38 68.79
N LYS A 930 -31.57 28.85 70.00
CA LYS A 930 -32.75 28.23 70.60
C LYS A 930 -33.30 29.11 71.72
N SER A 931 -34.59 29.03 71.95
CA SER A 931 -35.20 29.59 73.15
C SER A 931 -36.19 28.58 73.74
N VAL A 932 -36.29 28.57 75.06
CA VAL A 932 -37.22 27.72 75.80
C VAL A 932 -37.68 28.46 77.05
N THR A 933 -38.91 28.23 77.48
CA THR A 933 -39.42 28.76 78.75
C THR A 933 -39.07 27.78 79.87
N ALA A 934 -38.65 28.29 81.03
CA ALA A 934 -38.32 27.44 82.15
C ALA A 934 -39.47 26.48 82.51
N GLY A 935 -39.17 25.22 82.78
CA GLY A 935 -40.11 24.13 83.02
C GLY A 935 -40.56 23.37 81.77
N GLN A 936 -40.25 23.85 80.56
CA GLN A 936 -40.53 23.15 79.30
C GLN A 936 -39.28 22.42 78.79
N ALA A 937 -39.47 21.27 78.14
CA ALA A 937 -38.38 20.51 77.55
C ALA A 937 -37.90 21.16 76.24
N LEU A 938 -36.59 21.38 76.13
CA LEU A 938 -35.89 21.72 74.90
C LEU A 938 -35.15 20.48 74.41
N SER A 939 -35.40 20.09 73.16
CA SER A 939 -34.62 19.06 72.48
C SER A 939 -34.33 19.46 71.03
N PHE A 940 -33.11 19.18 70.58
CA PHE A 940 -32.71 19.30 69.19
C PHE A 940 -31.57 18.34 68.89
N THR A 941 -31.45 17.94 67.63
CA THR A 941 -30.37 17.09 67.14
C THR A 941 -29.34 17.92 66.37
N ALA A 942 -28.07 17.59 66.56
CA ALA A 942 -26.99 18.00 65.68
C ALA A 942 -26.89 17.02 64.50
N SER A 943 -26.52 17.54 63.33
CA SER A 943 -26.23 16.73 62.14
C SER A 943 -25.02 17.32 61.43
N ALA A 944 -24.14 16.46 60.97
CA ALA A 944 -22.94 16.77 60.23
C ALA A 944 -22.76 15.69 59.16
N THR A 945 -22.15 16.08 58.05
CA THR A 945 -21.77 15.17 56.96
C THR A 945 -20.27 15.28 56.77
N ASP A 946 -19.59 14.15 56.70
CA ASP A 946 -18.18 14.12 56.37
C ASP A 946 -18.01 14.10 54.83
N PRO A 947 -17.24 15.03 54.24
CA PRO A 947 -17.00 15.06 52.80
C PRO A 947 -16.32 13.79 52.25
N ASP A 948 -15.52 13.09 53.05
CA ASP A 948 -14.78 11.88 52.66
C ASP A 948 -15.54 10.60 53.03
N GLY A 949 -16.70 10.74 53.67
CA GLY A 949 -17.55 9.63 54.08
C GLY A 949 -17.14 8.99 55.41
N ASP A 950 -16.22 9.61 56.14
CA ASP A 950 -15.80 9.13 57.45
C ASP A 950 -16.92 9.20 58.50
N ALA A 951 -16.84 8.31 59.49
CA ALA A 951 -17.88 8.19 60.51
C ALA A 951 -17.83 9.38 61.48
N VAL A 952 -18.89 10.18 61.52
CA VAL A 952 -18.96 11.37 62.37
C VAL A 952 -19.47 11.05 63.78
N THR A 953 -18.71 11.48 64.78
CA THR A 953 -19.06 11.50 66.20
C THR A 953 -19.37 12.92 66.67
N TYR A 954 -20.23 13.06 67.68
CA TYR A 954 -20.62 14.37 68.22
C TYR A 954 -20.26 14.49 69.70
N ALA A 955 -19.83 15.68 70.09
CA ALA A 955 -19.62 16.06 71.47
C ALA A 955 -20.26 17.44 71.74
N ALA A 956 -20.59 17.69 73.00
CA ALA A 956 -21.07 18.99 73.44
C ALA A 956 -20.30 19.45 74.67
N SER A 957 -19.95 20.73 74.69
CA SER A 957 -19.32 21.40 75.83
C SER A 957 -20.09 22.66 76.20
N GLY A 958 -19.91 23.15 77.44
CA GLY A 958 -20.72 24.25 77.97
C GLY A 958 -22.17 23.87 78.29
N LEU A 959 -22.45 22.58 78.52
CA LEU A 959 -23.78 22.10 78.89
C LEU A 959 -24.23 22.72 80.23
N PRO A 960 -25.40 23.39 80.29
CA PRO A 960 -25.98 23.87 81.53
C PRO A 960 -26.29 22.73 82.51
N SER A 961 -26.38 23.03 83.81
CA SER A 961 -26.78 22.02 84.81
C SER A 961 -28.12 21.36 84.45
N GLY A 962 -28.18 20.03 84.47
CA GLY A 962 -29.36 19.25 84.09
C GLY A 962 -29.58 19.09 82.57
N ALA A 963 -28.74 19.70 81.72
CA ALA A 963 -28.73 19.41 80.29
C ALA A 963 -27.90 18.15 80.01
N SER A 964 -28.28 17.40 78.99
CA SER A 964 -27.55 16.22 78.52
C SER A 964 -27.40 16.25 77.01
N PHE A 965 -26.32 15.65 76.52
CA PHE A 965 -26.10 15.42 75.10
C PHE A 965 -25.70 13.97 74.90
N SER A 966 -26.48 13.21 74.14
CA SER A 966 -26.27 11.79 73.91
C SER A 966 -26.49 11.44 72.44
N GLY A 967 -25.56 10.67 71.87
CA GLY A 967 -25.48 10.47 70.43
C GLY A 967 -25.25 11.80 69.74
N ASN A 968 -26.30 12.34 69.12
CA ASN A 968 -26.31 13.66 68.50
C ASN A 968 -27.44 14.56 69.06
N THR A 969 -28.12 14.15 70.13
CA THR A 969 -29.32 14.83 70.64
C THR A 969 -29.01 15.61 71.91
N PHE A 970 -29.29 16.91 71.90
CA PHE A 970 -29.35 17.74 73.09
C PHE A 970 -30.73 17.63 73.74
N GLN A 971 -30.76 17.47 75.05
CA GLN A 971 -31.97 17.48 75.86
C GLN A 971 -31.78 18.28 77.13
N TRP A 972 -32.72 19.17 77.43
CA TRP A 972 -32.70 19.97 78.66
C TRP A 972 -34.10 20.43 79.05
N THR A 973 -34.43 20.35 80.34
CA THR A 973 -35.64 20.98 80.91
C THR A 973 -35.18 21.97 81.98
N PRO A 974 -34.90 23.24 81.62
CA PRO A 974 -34.40 24.23 82.56
C PRO A 974 -35.39 24.53 83.68
N SER A 975 -34.95 24.65 84.93
CA SER A 975 -35.78 25.14 86.04
C SER A 975 -35.92 26.66 86.00
N SER A 976 -36.85 27.21 86.78
CA SER A 976 -37.08 28.67 86.87
C SER A 976 -35.85 29.46 87.29
N SER A 977 -34.93 28.86 88.06
CA SER A 977 -33.67 29.49 88.48
C SER A 977 -32.60 29.50 87.38
N GLN A 978 -32.87 28.87 86.23
CA GLN A 978 -31.98 28.79 85.07
C GLN A 978 -32.42 29.72 83.93
N ALA A 979 -33.18 30.78 84.24
CA ALA A 979 -33.49 31.83 83.26
C ALA A 979 -32.21 32.65 82.93
N GLY A 980 -31.95 32.87 81.64
CA GLY A 980 -30.73 33.53 81.17
C GLY A 980 -30.26 33.01 79.81
N SER A 981 -29.07 33.43 79.39
CA SER A 981 -28.45 32.99 78.13
C SER A 981 -27.34 31.99 78.39
N TYR A 982 -27.32 30.91 77.62
CA TYR A 982 -26.35 29.83 77.68
C TYR A 982 -25.74 29.61 76.31
N ASN A 983 -24.46 29.31 76.25
CA ASN A 983 -23.75 28.98 75.03
C ASN A 983 -23.30 27.52 75.11
N VAL A 984 -23.89 26.68 74.28
CA VAL A 984 -23.51 25.27 74.15
C VAL A 984 -22.72 25.12 72.87
N THR A 985 -21.48 24.66 72.94
CA THR A 985 -20.68 24.37 71.74
C THR A 985 -20.85 22.92 71.37
N ILE A 986 -21.39 22.68 70.18
CA ILE A 986 -21.48 21.36 69.57
C ILE A 986 -20.29 21.17 68.64
N THR A 987 -19.63 20.03 68.75
CA THR A 987 -18.48 19.63 67.94
C THR A 987 -18.79 18.33 67.22
N ALA A 988 -18.59 18.30 65.91
CA ALA A 988 -18.56 17.09 65.10
C ALA A 988 -17.10 16.71 64.80
N SER A 989 -16.77 15.41 64.87
CA SER A 989 -15.44 14.88 64.60
C SER A 989 -15.49 13.56 63.85
N ASP A 990 -14.63 13.39 62.86
CA ASP A 990 -14.33 12.14 62.15
C ASP A 990 -13.26 11.29 62.88
N GLY A 991 -12.73 11.78 64.01
CA GLY A 991 -11.61 11.16 64.75
C GLY A 991 -10.23 11.75 64.44
N GLN A 992 -10.08 12.56 63.39
CA GLN A 992 -8.84 13.25 63.02
C GLN A 992 -8.99 14.78 63.04
N LEU A 993 -10.04 15.31 62.42
CA LEU A 993 -10.39 16.72 62.33
C LEU A 993 -11.74 16.99 63.02
N THR A 994 -12.05 18.26 63.21
CA THR A 994 -13.29 18.69 63.89
C THR A 994 -13.89 19.94 63.27
N SER A 995 -15.21 20.05 63.36
CA SER A 995 -15.96 21.29 63.12
C SER A 995 -16.87 21.59 64.29
N SER A 996 -16.97 22.86 64.69
CA SER A 996 -17.71 23.25 65.89
C SER A 996 -18.58 24.48 65.65
N GLN A 997 -19.74 24.52 66.31
CA GLN A 997 -20.63 25.67 66.34
C GLN A 997 -21.12 25.92 67.77
N THR A 998 -21.11 27.19 68.18
CA THR A 998 -21.72 27.62 69.44
C THR A 998 -23.18 27.98 69.22
N VAL A 999 -24.06 27.26 69.91
CA VAL A 999 -25.51 27.46 69.92
C VAL A 999 -25.89 28.32 71.12
N ALA A 1000 -26.41 29.52 70.86
CA ALA A 1000 -26.99 30.36 71.88
C ALA A 1000 -28.38 29.82 72.27
N ILE A 1001 -28.59 29.55 73.56
CA ILE A 1001 -29.84 29.10 74.13
C ILE A 1001 -30.32 30.15 75.15
N THR A 1002 -31.46 30.78 74.86
CA THR A 1002 -32.09 31.71 75.80
C THR A 1002 -33.20 31.01 76.56
N VAL A 1003 -33.01 30.82 77.87
CA VAL A 1003 -34.08 30.40 78.76
C VAL A 1003 -34.82 31.63 79.24
N THR A 1004 -36.07 31.73 78.82
CA THR A 1004 -36.99 32.72 79.35
C THR A 1004 -37.55 32.23 80.67
N ALA A 1005 -37.52 33.06 81.72
CA ALA A 1005 -38.23 32.74 82.96
C ALA A 1005 -39.71 32.46 82.64
N VAL A 1006 -40.36 31.61 83.44
CA VAL A 1006 -41.83 31.56 83.43
C VAL A 1006 -42.31 32.93 83.86
N THR A 1007 -42.61 33.80 82.90
CA THR A 1007 -43.45 34.96 83.17
C THR A 1007 -44.85 34.40 83.31
N THR A 1008 -45.38 34.44 84.53
CA THR A 1008 -46.82 34.58 84.67
C THR A 1008 -47.25 35.73 83.75
N PRO A 1009 -48.33 35.58 82.97
CA PRO A 1009 -48.72 36.58 81.99
C PRO A 1009 -48.86 37.93 82.71
N SER A 1010 -48.10 38.92 82.26
CA SER A 1010 -48.33 40.29 82.71
C SER A 1010 -49.69 40.70 82.15
N PRO A 1011 -50.65 41.13 82.99
CA PRO A 1011 -52.01 41.38 82.56
C PRO A 1011 -52.01 42.50 81.52
N SER A 1012 -52.79 42.33 80.45
CA SER A 1012 -53.25 43.46 79.65
C SER A 1012 -53.90 44.47 80.61
N VAL A 1013 -53.21 45.57 80.92
CA VAL A 1013 -53.74 46.59 81.83
C VAL A 1013 -54.89 47.28 81.11
N THR A 1014 -56.09 46.78 81.38
CA THR A 1014 -57.35 47.38 80.95
C THR A 1014 -58.00 48.05 82.14
N VAL A 1015 -58.15 49.36 82.08
CA VAL A 1015 -58.86 50.15 83.10
C VAL A 1015 -60.17 50.62 82.49
N ILE A 1016 -61.28 50.33 83.16
CA ILE A 1016 -62.61 50.79 82.76
C ILE A 1016 -63.16 51.71 83.84
N ILE A 1017 -63.63 52.89 83.44
CA ILE A 1017 -64.22 53.88 84.33
C ILE A 1017 -65.66 54.10 83.87
N ASP A 1018 -66.58 53.53 84.64
CA ASP A 1018 -68.03 53.64 84.45
C ASP A 1018 -68.59 54.94 85.07
N ASN A 1019 -69.74 55.43 84.61
CA ASN A 1019 -70.34 56.66 85.13
C ASN A 1019 -70.68 56.55 86.62
N SER A 1020 -70.91 55.35 87.15
CA SER A 1020 -71.16 55.13 88.58
C SER A 1020 -69.88 55.11 89.44
N THR A 1021 -68.69 55.18 88.84
CA THR A 1021 -67.44 55.17 89.59
C THR A 1021 -67.15 56.52 90.28
N SER A 1022 -66.47 56.47 91.42
CA SER A 1022 -66.07 57.67 92.18
C SER A 1022 -65.05 58.56 91.46
N SER A 1023 -64.48 58.10 90.34
CA SER A 1023 -63.48 58.81 89.52
C SER A 1023 -64.11 59.68 88.43
N CYS A 1024 -65.39 60.04 88.60
CA CYS A 1024 -66.17 60.82 87.66
C CYS A 1024 -66.58 62.16 88.28
N SER A 1025 -66.74 63.18 87.44
CA SER A 1025 -67.29 64.48 87.82
C SER A 1025 -68.09 65.05 86.67
N TYR A 1026 -69.04 65.93 86.94
CA TYR A 1026 -69.83 66.55 85.88
C TYR A 1026 -70.23 67.97 86.23
N THR A 1027 -70.52 68.75 85.18
CA THR A 1027 -71.13 70.07 85.26
C THR A 1027 -72.44 70.06 84.46
N GLY A 1028 -73.38 70.92 84.87
CA GLY A 1028 -74.74 70.88 84.35
C GLY A 1028 -75.54 69.69 84.92
N TRP A 1029 -76.73 69.49 84.38
CA TRP A 1029 -77.63 68.44 84.85
C TRP A 1029 -77.43 67.14 84.06
N TRP A 1030 -77.28 66.02 84.80
CA TRP A 1030 -77.21 64.66 84.26
C TRP A 1030 -78.25 63.78 84.95
N GLY A 1031 -79.16 63.20 84.18
CA GLY A 1031 -80.17 62.26 84.67
C GLY A 1031 -79.86 60.83 84.27
N VAL A 1032 -80.45 59.85 84.96
CA VAL A 1032 -80.38 58.44 84.54
C VAL A 1032 -81.05 58.29 83.17
N SER A 1033 -80.35 57.63 82.26
CA SER A 1033 -80.78 57.36 80.90
C SER A 1033 -81.66 56.12 80.84
N GLY A 1034 -82.79 56.21 80.14
CA GLY A 1034 -83.61 55.05 79.79
C GLY A 1034 -83.11 54.29 78.55
N GLY A 1035 -81.97 54.70 77.98
CA GLY A 1035 -81.40 54.05 76.81
C GLY A 1035 -80.97 52.60 77.06
N ALA A 1036 -81.18 51.74 76.08
CA ALA A 1036 -80.86 50.32 76.18
C ALA A 1036 -79.34 50.07 76.23
N THR A 1037 -78.96 48.92 76.79
CA THR A 1037 -77.58 48.41 76.86
C THR A 1037 -76.55 49.38 77.47
N PRO A 1038 -76.78 49.93 78.69
CA PRO A 1038 -75.73 50.65 79.40
C PRO A 1038 -74.57 49.70 79.74
N TYR A 1039 -73.36 50.23 79.86
CA TYR A 1039 -72.30 49.53 80.55
C TYR A 1039 -72.56 49.62 82.05
N GLY A 1040 -72.30 48.54 82.79
CA GLY A 1040 -72.62 48.50 84.22
C GLY A 1040 -74.13 48.57 84.52
N SER A 1041 -74.50 49.33 85.56
CA SER A 1041 -75.87 49.33 86.10
C SER A 1041 -76.80 50.34 85.46
N ASN A 1042 -76.28 51.45 84.96
CA ASN A 1042 -77.03 52.49 84.26
C ASN A 1042 -76.09 53.33 83.40
N SER A 1043 -76.64 54.25 82.61
CA SER A 1043 -75.89 55.32 81.96
C SER A 1043 -76.58 56.65 82.27
N LEU A 1044 -75.89 57.77 82.07
CA LEU A 1044 -76.43 59.09 82.29
C LEU A 1044 -76.66 59.81 80.97
N TRP A 1045 -77.54 60.82 80.98
CA TRP A 1045 -77.70 61.72 79.86
C TRP A 1045 -77.82 63.18 80.28
N GLY A 1046 -77.27 64.05 79.42
CA GLY A 1046 -77.23 65.50 79.63
C GLY A 1046 -77.48 66.25 78.33
N ARG A 1047 -77.77 67.56 78.45
CA ARG A 1047 -78.01 68.50 77.35
C ARG A 1047 -77.66 69.93 77.78
N GLY A 1048 -77.66 70.89 76.86
CA GLY A 1048 -77.48 72.32 77.16
C GLY A 1048 -76.09 72.69 77.65
N GLY A 1049 -75.03 72.11 77.06
CA GLY A 1049 -73.64 72.38 77.44
C GLY A 1049 -73.14 71.59 78.66
N ALA A 1050 -73.96 70.70 79.23
CA ALA A 1050 -73.54 69.82 80.32
C ALA A 1050 -72.33 68.97 79.91
N ALA A 1051 -71.36 68.81 80.82
CA ALA A 1051 -70.15 68.04 80.57
C ALA A 1051 -69.99 66.93 81.61
N TYR A 1052 -69.58 65.75 81.15
CA TYR A 1052 -69.27 64.61 82.01
C TYR A 1052 -67.81 64.23 81.82
N THR A 1053 -67.09 64.07 82.92
CA THR A 1053 -65.66 63.82 82.93
C THR A 1053 -65.31 62.55 83.70
N TRP A 1054 -64.62 61.63 83.04
CA TRP A 1054 -63.93 60.50 83.65
C TRP A 1054 -62.46 60.88 83.91
N ILE A 1055 -61.94 60.53 85.10
CA ILE A 1055 -60.55 60.82 85.48
C ILE A 1055 -59.74 59.52 85.46
N PHE A 1056 -58.85 59.41 84.48
CA PHE A 1056 -57.95 58.27 84.33
C PHE A 1056 -56.57 58.55 84.92
N LYS A 1057 -56.09 57.67 85.80
CA LYS A 1057 -54.74 57.71 86.39
C LYS A 1057 -54.01 56.40 86.07
N PRO A 1058 -53.24 56.31 84.98
CA PRO A 1058 -52.52 55.10 84.64
C PRO A 1058 -51.49 54.75 85.72
N THR A 1059 -51.31 53.46 85.99
CA THR A 1059 -50.23 52.94 86.82
C THR A 1059 -48.99 52.56 85.99
N VAL A 1060 -49.13 52.48 84.67
CA VAL A 1060 -48.05 52.15 83.71
C VAL A 1060 -47.96 53.22 82.63
N THR A 1061 -46.76 53.76 82.39
CA THR A 1061 -46.50 54.69 81.29
C THR A 1061 -46.56 53.92 79.98
N GLY A 1062 -47.33 54.40 79.01
CA GLY A 1062 -47.42 53.74 77.72
C GLY A 1062 -48.53 54.30 76.83
N LYS A 1063 -48.70 53.66 75.69
CA LYS A 1063 -49.75 53.98 74.72
C LYS A 1063 -50.98 53.13 75.05
N TYR A 1064 -52.12 53.77 75.28
CA TYR A 1064 -53.38 53.09 75.55
C TYR A 1064 -54.34 53.33 74.40
N ASP A 1065 -55.03 52.28 73.95
CA ASP A 1065 -56.25 52.45 73.16
C ASP A 1065 -57.37 52.92 74.10
N VAL A 1066 -57.96 54.07 73.79
CA VAL A 1066 -59.05 54.67 74.58
C VAL A 1066 -60.34 54.42 73.83
N ALA A 1067 -61.29 53.75 74.47
CA ALA A 1067 -62.61 53.49 73.91
C ALA A 1067 -63.71 54.04 74.83
N MET A 1068 -64.89 54.29 74.28
CA MET A 1068 -66.06 54.73 75.02
C MET A 1068 -67.27 53.86 74.69
N TRP A 1069 -68.12 53.63 75.70
CA TRP A 1069 -69.40 52.97 75.59
C TRP A 1069 -70.51 54.01 75.77
N TRP A 1070 -71.68 53.77 75.17
CA TRP A 1070 -72.90 54.54 75.43
C TRP A 1070 -74.15 53.69 75.21
N SER A 1071 -75.24 54.09 75.85
CA SER A 1071 -76.56 53.46 75.71
C SER A 1071 -77.34 53.99 74.50
N GLN A 1072 -78.11 53.10 73.89
CA GLN A 1072 -78.88 53.39 72.68
C GLN A 1072 -80.13 54.21 73.02
N GLN A 1073 -80.34 55.34 72.34
CA GLN A 1073 -81.58 56.13 72.40
C GLN A 1073 -81.77 56.89 71.09
N GLU A 1074 -83.02 57.09 70.64
CA GLU A 1074 -83.30 57.70 69.33
C GLU A 1074 -82.89 59.19 69.21
N ASN A 1075 -82.73 59.89 70.34
CA ASN A 1075 -82.41 61.33 70.39
C ASN A 1075 -80.96 61.62 70.83
N ARG A 1076 -80.01 60.71 70.54
CA ARG A 1076 -78.58 60.91 70.79
C ARG A 1076 -77.94 61.85 69.74
N PRO A 1077 -76.87 62.58 70.09
CA PRO A 1077 -76.13 63.40 69.13
C PRO A 1077 -75.37 62.54 68.11
N THR A 1078 -75.37 62.99 66.84
CA THR A 1078 -74.51 62.41 65.80
C THR A 1078 -73.05 62.87 65.88
N SER A 1079 -72.75 63.86 66.73
CA SER A 1079 -71.42 64.45 66.86
C SER A 1079 -71.22 65.06 68.25
N ALA A 1080 -71.14 64.22 69.29
CA ALA A 1080 -70.79 64.68 70.64
C ALA A 1080 -69.28 64.90 70.77
N PRO A 1081 -68.80 66.09 71.13
CA PRO A 1081 -67.39 66.32 71.39
C PRO A 1081 -66.92 65.60 72.65
N VAL A 1082 -65.86 64.82 72.51
CA VAL A 1082 -65.09 64.20 73.61
C VAL A 1082 -63.68 64.77 73.59
N THR A 1083 -63.28 65.44 74.66
CA THR A 1083 -61.89 65.90 74.86
C THR A 1083 -61.14 64.89 75.71
N ILE A 1084 -60.01 64.39 75.21
CA ILE A 1084 -59.13 63.39 75.83
C ILE A 1084 -57.83 64.10 76.19
N ALA A 1085 -57.61 64.36 77.49
CA ALA A 1085 -56.30 64.79 77.97
C ALA A 1085 -55.34 63.60 77.95
N ASN A 1086 -54.12 63.81 77.47
CA ASN A 1086 -53.07 62.80 77.37
C ASN A 1086 -51.70 63.44 77.63
N ALA A 1087 -50.61 62.66 77.61
CA ALA A 1087 -49.28 63.15 77.93
C ALA A 1087 -48.77 64.27 76.99
N ALA A 1088 -49.33 64.39 75.78
CA ALA A 1088 -48.95 65.42 74.81
C ALA A 1088 -49.85 66.67 74.83
N GLY A 1089 -50.90 66.71 75.67
CA GLY A 1089 -51.86 67.82 75.72
C GLY A 1089 -53.31 67.32 75.78
N SER A 1090 -54.20 67.91 74.99
CA SER A 1090 -55.60 67.46 74.87
C SER A 1090 -56.01 67.31 73.42
N THR A 1091 -56.64 66.18 73.09
CA THR A 1091 -57.17 65.90 71.75
C THR A 1091 -58.68 65.88 71.81
N ARG A 1092 -59.37 66.55 70.88
CA ARG A 1092 -60.83 66.50 70.77
C ARG A 1092 -61.23 65.59 69.62
N VAL A 1093 -62.11 64.63 69.91
CA VAL A 1093 -62.76 63.75 68.94
C VAL A 1093 -64.27 63.98 69.00
N TYR A 1094 -65.00 63.54 67.98
CA TYR A 1094 -66.45 63.63 67.93
C TYR A 1094 -67.03 62.24 67.77
N VAL A 1095 -67.99 61.87 68.62
CA VAL A 1095 -68.62 60.55 68.60
C VAL A 1095 -70.07 60.64 68.14
N ASN A 1096 -70.46 59.73 67.26
CA ASN A 1096 -71.84 59.56 66.83
C ASN A 1096 -72.54 58.56 67.75
N GLN A 1097 -73.32 59.06 68.71
CA GLN A 1097 -73.99 58.20 69.70
C GLN A 1097 -75.28 57.56 69.19
N LEU A 1098 -75.71 57.82 67.95
CA LEU A 1098 -76.76 57.03 67.29
C LEU A 1098 -76.23 55.72 66.70
N GLN A 1099 -74.92 55.54 66.63
CA GLN A 1099 -74.28 54.35 66.07
C GLN A 1099 -73.55 53.59 67.18
N ASN A 1100 -73.44 52.26 67.00
CA ASN A 1100 -72.61 51.38 67.83
C ASN A 1100 -72.82 51.52 69.35
N ALA A 1101 -74.06 51.81 69.76
CA ALA A 1101 -74.41 51.75 71.18
C ALA A 1101 -74.34 50.30 71.68
N GLY A 1102 -74.09 50.11 72.98
CA GLY A 1102 -73.97 48.77 73.54
C GLY A 1102 -72.67 48.03 73.18
N MET A 1103 -71.63 48.76 72.75
CA MET A 1103 -70.29 48.21 72.51
C MET A 1103 -69.18 49.25 72.75
N TRP A 1104 -67.93 48.79 72.86
CA TRP A 1104 -66.76 49.65 73.01
C TRP A 1104 -66.35 50.26 71.68
N ASN A 1105 -66.40 51.58 71.57
CA ASN A 1105 -65.99 52.33 70.39
C ASN A 1105 -64.64 53.00 70.62
N SER A 1106 -63.62 52.64 69.85
CA SER A 1106 -62.30 53.29 69.98
C SER A 1106 -62.40 54.77 69.60
N LEU A 1107 -61.83 55.59 70.46
CA LEU A 1107 -61.62 57.03 70.27
C LEU A 1107 -60.22 57.32 69.72
N GLY A 1108 -59.33 56.32 69.74
CA GLY A 1108 -57.95 56.42 69.30
C GLY A 1108 -56.95 56.00 70.37
N GLN A 1109 -55.68 55.97 69.99
CA GLN A 1109 -54.59 55.58 70.86
C GLN A 1109 -53.80 56.80 71.34
N TYR A 1110 -53.56 56.87 72.64
CA TYR A 1110 -52.94 58.02 73.28
C TYR A 1110 -51.87 57.59 74.29
N ASN A 1111 -50.82 58.39 74.40
CA ASN A 1111 -49.76 58.16 75.38
C ASN A 1111 -50.18 58.75 76.73
N PHE A 1112 -50.01 57.96 77.78
CA PHE A 1112 -50.24 58.39 79.16
C PHE A 1112 -49.02 58.04 80.01
N THR A 1113 -48.70 58.91 80.97
CA THR A 1113 -47.58 58.72 81.90
C THR A 1113 -48.10 58.22 83.24
N ALA A 1114 -47.50 57.16 83.78
CA ALA A 1114 -47.85 56.60 85.07
C ALA A 1114 -47.85 57.67 86.17
N GLY A 1115 -48.86 57.62 87.05
CA GLY A 1115 -48.96 58.50 88.22
C GLY A 1115 -49.60 59.87 87.95
N SER A 1116 -49.69 60.32 86.70
CA SER A 1116 -50.43 61.53 86.31
C SER A 1116 -51.93 61.28 86.17
N SER A 1117 -52.78 62.29 86.38
CA SER A 1117 -54.25 62.17 86.22
C SER A 1117 -54.72 62.92 84.96
N TYR A 1118 -55.53 62.25 84.15
CA TYR A 1118 -55.99 62.72 82.84
C TYR A 1118 -57.52 62.72 82.78
N LYS A 1119 -58.09 63.79 82.22
CA LYS A 1119 -59.54 63.97 82.09
C LYS A 1119 -60.01 63.60 80.69
N ILE A 1120 -61.00 62.72 80.61
CA ILE A 1120 -61.73 62.43 79.38
C ILE A 1120 -63.12 63.00 79.57
N THR A 1121 -63.51 63.96 78.75
CA THR A 1121 -64.71 64.78 78.97
C THR A 1121 -65.59 64.79 77.75
N ILE A 1122 -66.83 64.31 77.87
CA ILE A 1122 -67.87 64.48 76.85
C ILE A 1122 -68.71 65.72 77.16
N THR A 1123 -69.01 66.54 76.16
CA THR A 1123 -69.85 67.75 76.33
C THR A 1123 -71.11 67.66 75.46
N ALA A 1124 -72.26 68.03 76.01
CA ALA A 1124 -73.55 67.94 75.32
C ALA A 1124 -73.84 69.20 74.47
N PRO A 1125 -73.94 69.09 73.13
CA PRO A 1125 -74.02 70.24 72.22
C PRO A 1125 -75.45 70.82 72.07
N ASP A 1126 -76.00 71.36 73.15
CA ASP A 1126 -77.33 72.01 73.25
C ASP A 1126 -78.58 71.12 73.35
N VAL A 1127 -79.27 70.72 72.28
CA VAL A 1127 -80.67 70.21 72.43
C VAL A 1127 -80.84 68.69 72.41
N THR A 1128 -79.80 67.93 72.07
CA THR A 1128 -79.85 66.45 71.99
C THR A 1128 -79.38 65.78 73.28
N SER A 1129 -79.89 64.57 73.56
CA SER A 1129 -79.60 63.83 74.79
C SER A 1129 -78.25 63.13 74.68
N THR A 1130 -77.15 63.76 75.09
CA THR A 1130 -75.81 63.15 75.06
C THR A 1130 -75.65 62.12 76.18
N CYS A 1131 -75.16 60.92 75.88
CA CYS A 1131 -74.89 59.87 76.84
C CYS A 1131 -73.52 60.04 77.49
N ALA A 1132 -73.44 59.80 78.79
CA ALA A 1132 -72.19 59.52 79.50
C ALA A 1132 -72.36 58.19 80.23
N ASP A 1133 -71.57 57.20 79.84
CA ASP A 1133 -71.60 55.85 80.37
C ASP A 1133 -70.18 55.45 80.83
N ALA A 1134 -69.43 54.71 80.02
CA ALA A 1134 -68.10 54.23 80.42
C ALA A 1134 -67.00 54.55 79.41
N VAL A 1135 -65.75 54.66 79.90
CA VAL A 1135 -64.53 54.72 79.09
C VAL A 1135 -63.57 53.60 79.46
N LYS A 1136 -62.85 53.07 78.48
CA LYS A 1136 -61.90 51.96 78.61
C LYS A 1136 -60.53 52.38 78.09
N PHE A 1137 -59.48 52.03 78.83
CA PHE A 1137 -58.09 52.25 78.47
C PHE A 1137 -57.40 50.90 78.45
N THR A 1138 -56.93 50.46 77.30
CA THR A 1138 -56.20 49.19 77.16
C THR A 1138 -54.75 49.48 76.76
N LEU A 1139 -53.80 49.19 77.66
CA LEU A 1139 -52.37 49.33 77.38
C LEU A 1139 -52.01 48.44 76.19
N GLN A 1140 -51.40 49.05 75.17
CA GLN A 1140 -50.92 48.39 73.96
C GLN A 1140 -49.51 47.83 74.14
#